data_AF-A0A937DNF4-F1
#
_entry.id   AF-A0A937DNF4-F1
#
_cell.length_a   1.000
_cell.length_b   1.000
_cell.length_c   1.000
_cell.angle_alpha   90.00
_cell.angle_beta   90.00
_cell.angle_gamma   90.00
#
_symmetry.space_group_name_H-M   'P 1'
#
loop_
_entity.id
_entity.type
_entity.pdbx_description
1 polymer ?
#
loop_
_entity_poly.entity_id
_entity_poly.type
_entity_poly.pdbx_seq_one_letter_code
_entity_poly.pdbx_strand_id
1 'polypeptide(L)'
;MKNKLSIAAILAVTGLAASAAQAQFSPTIPNLTVTDTIQTVDLNGAAIPAGTYRSYSLFIDWATGVGDAFSDEALPALTSTAADITGAFGAGNVFHSDPGVFFPSIASADPQTGMKVISNMDVNYEGGNPLFFANLQTFGDSTASWSNINLTLNTTVLPTPTADVNRTITVPAVGSPFTTVTDTVNIDTSSRVRWIKITIPAGGISGANNRFLDIDTETSTLAPTNDTVLVLFNGTTGATVAADDDDGSGLLSQLSFGAAVPTRPAVGTGAVYNGRDGALAAGDFYLAVANTGDDEFTPFTRFYEGFSVFADGGNTGTANVRFTTGTVSAITPIDCTGATSEVEPNNTKATAQVITLSSGQAICGDSINATAAEFDYFKVAGTAPAAGQIILNRIQYTSSTPTHVVTIRGLSQATTGINAGTDVTALTATGATTTPPRFIQWYTLGNDTSPDARQVFVRVSGATTSTTRYRLDYSSSVVTPVESGVSIPAGDVTVTTVGSTTTDTDFWVYDQNLNPVAGFGEDDESDVIAQGTVTKPLTAGTYYVAISNFNLQNNQPSPAEDGFRIGNVQDFPGVVLNTSTTATSDLTLLIGPGGGTLTPVVTAKSSAFDVKFVKFTVTGGATAGCNPADIACDNGDPLASNPGCTNSTTGPNEGDFNAFFAANGFFFQSGQGTGAIGGTCDIACDSGDPLATNPGCTNNGVNEGDYNCFFNNLFLPCI
;
A
#
# COMPACT_ATOMS: atom_id res chain seq x y z
N MET A 1 30.06 92.74 56.26
CA MET A 1 28.62 93.01 56.50
C MET A 1 27.86 91.79 55.98
N LYS A 2 27.49 90.84 56.84
CA LYS A 2 26.17 90.74 57.51
C LYS A 2 24.99 90.78 56.52
N ASN A 3 24.42 89.60 56.23
CA ASN A 3 23.01 89.19 56.48
C ASN A 3 22.62 88.04 55.52
N LYS A 4 22.45 86.82 56.04
CA LYS A 4 21.16 86.16 56.32
C LYS A 4 20.25 86.05 55.08
N LEU A 5 20.08 84.84 54.52
CA LEU A 5 18.76 84.34 54.13
C LEU A 5 18.75 82.79 53.96
N SER A 6 17.90 82.18 54.78
CA SER A 6 17.23 80.86 54.76
C SER A 6 17.68 79.75 53.80
N ILE A 7 18.07 78.62 54.42
CA ILE A 7 17.92 77.26 53.90
C ILE A 7 16.42 76.96 53.78
N ALA A 8 15.92 76.82 52.54
CA ALA A 8 14.64 76.20 52.25
C ALA A 8 14.94 74.85 51.59
N ALA A 9 14.69 73.77 52.33
CA ALA A 9 14.73 72.42 51.83
C ALA A 9 13.63 72.25 50.76
N ILE A 10 14.03 72.07 49.51
CA ILE A 10 13.16 71.55 48.45
C ILE A 10 13.01 70.05 48.73
N LEU A 11 12.00 69.71 49.54
CA LEU A 11 11.51 68.35 49.69
C LEU A 11 10.55 68.09 48.51
N ALA A 12 11.10 67.69 47.37
CA ALA A 12 10.32 67.12 46.29
C ALA A 12 9.86 65.73 46.75
N VAL A 13 8.68 65.68 47.37
CA VAL A 13 7.94 64.43 47.58
C VAL A 13 7.48 63.96 46.20
N THR A 14 8.33 63.19 45.52
CA THR A 14 7.86 62.27 44.48
C THR A 14 6.94 61.28 45.17
N GLY A 15 5.64 61.43 44.96
CA GLY A 15 4.65 60.44 45.35
C GLY A 15 4.95 59.11 44.66
N LEU A 16 5.73 58.27 45.33
CA LEU A 16 5.62 56.83 45.19
C LEU A 16 4.22 56.49 45.72
N ALA A 17 3.21 56.61 44.85
CA ALA A 17 2.00 55.84 45.01
C ALA A 17 2.48 54.39 44.96
N ALA A 18 2.65 53.78 46.13
CA ALA A 18 2.68 52.34 46.21
C ALA A 18 1.43 51.87 45.47
N SER A 19 1.59 51.24 44.31
CA SER A 19 0.53 50.47 43.70
C SER A 19 0.17 49.42 44.75
N ALA A 20 -0.83 49.72 45.58
CA ALA A 20 -1.39 48.74 46.48
C ALA A 20 -1.72 47.56 45.58
N ALA A 21 -1.02 46.43 45.77
CA ALA A 21 -1.26 45.22 45.01
C ALA A 21 -2.75 44.95 45.11
N GLN A 22 -3.46 45.20 44.01
CA GLN A 22 -4.90 45.18 44.04
C GLN A 22 -5.29 43.71 44.23
N ALA A 23 -5.96 43.46 45.35
CA ALA A 23 -6.16 42.14 45.91
C ALA A 23 -6.86 41.22 44.90
N GLN A 24 -6.47 39.94 44.93
CA GLN A 24 -7.25 38.85 44.33
C GLN A 24 -8.70 38.97 44.79
N PHE A 25 -9.64 38.73 43.88
CA PHE A 25 -11.07 38.80 44.20
C PHE A 25 -11.73 37.46 43.95
N SER A 26 -12.41 36.91 44.95
CA SER A 26 -13.06 35.60 44.87
C SER A 26 -14.57 35.74 45.06
N PRO A 27 -15.37 35.85 43.97
CA PRO A 27 -16.82 35.86 44.11
C PRO A 27 -17.33 34.50 44.62
N THR A 28 -18.38 34.52 45.42
CA THR A 28 -19.08 33.30 45.82
C THR A 28 -19.96 32.81 44.68
N ILE A 29 -19.75 31.57 44.25
CA ILE A 29 -20.61 30.89 43.28
C ILE A 29 -21.36 29.78 44.04
N PRO A 30 -22.70 29.73 43.98
CA PRO A 30 -23.45 28.67 44.64
C PRO A 30 -23.15 27.31 43.99
N ASN A 31 -23.51 26.21 44.65
CA ASN A 31 -23.50 24.90 44.00
C ASN A 31 -24.46 24.92 42.80
N LEU A 32 -24.07 24.26 41.71
CA LEU A 32 -24.80 24.26 40.44
C LEU A 32 -25.14 22.83 40.05
N THR A 33 -26.30 22.67 39.39
CA THR A 33 -26.62 21.46 38.64
C THR A 33 -26.45 21.81 37.17
N VAL A 34 -25.28 21.52 36.61
CA VAL A 34 -24.94 21.84 35.23
C VAL A 34 -25.62 20.83 34.32
N THR A 35 -26.26 21.34 33.27
CA THR A 35 -27.05 20.56 32.32
C THR A 35 -26.59 20.85 30.90
N ASP A 36 -27.16 20.15 29.93
CA ASP A 36 -27.05 20.47 28.50
C ASP A 36 -27.66 21.83 28.08
N THR A 37 -28.35 22.48 29.02
CA THR A 37 -28.82 23.84 28.91
C THR A 37 -27.90 24.79 29.68
N ILE A 38 -27.59 25.92 29.05
CA ILE A 38 -26.75 26.96 29.61
C ILE A 38 -27.36 27.54 30.87
N GLN A 39 -26.53 27.63 31.90
CA GLN A 39 -26.86 28.34 33.13
C GLN A 39 -25.84 29.43 33.38
N THR A 40 -26.31 30.57 33.90
CA THR A 40 -25.44 31.67 34.27
C THR A 40 -25.69 32.10 35.70
N VAL A 41 -24.60 32.31 36.43
CA VAL A 41 -24.61 32.97 37.73
C VAL A 41 -24.15 34.41 37.53
N ASP A 42 -25.01 35.35 37.91
CA ASP A 42 -24.67 36.76 37.93
C ASP A 42 -23.67 37.06 39.04
N LEU A 43 -22.45 37.48 38.68
CA LEU A 43 -21.41 37.84 39.64
C LEU A 43 -21.44 39.33 40.02
N ASN A 44 -22.34 40.12 39.42
CA ASN A 44 -22.41 41.57 39.63
C ASN A 44 -22.91 41.97 41.01
N GLY A 45 -23.67 41.09 41.67
CA GLY A 45 -24.07 41.25 43.07
C GLY A 45 -22.90 41.17 44.06
N ALA A 46 -21.72 40.70 43.63
CA ALA A 46 -20.55 40.53 44.49
C ALA A 46 -19.70 41.80 44.68
N ALA A 47 -20.07 42.91 44.04
CA ALA A 47 -19.32 44.18 44.06
C ALA A 47 -17.84 43.99 43.71
N ILE A 48 -17.56 43.37 42.56
CA ILE A 48 -16.19 43.14 42.07
C ILE A 48 -15.45 44.49 42.05
N PRO A 49 -14.34 44.65 42.82
CA PRO A 49 -13.63 45.90 42.91
C PRO A 49 -13.18 46.40 41.53
N ALA A 50 -13.24 47.72 41.31
CA ALA A 50 -12.75 48.32 40.08
C ALA A 50 -11.26 48.01 39.87
N GLY A 51 -10.89 47.37 38.76
CA GLY A 51 -9.50 46.99 38.45
C GLY A 51 -9.42 46.12 37.21
N THR A 52 -8.26 46.04 36.55
CA THR A 52 -8.09 45.20 35.37
C THR A 52 -7.64 43.80 35.77
N TYR A 53 -8.54 42.83 35.67
CA TYR A 53 -8.27 41.42 35.87
C TYR A 53 -7.78 40.79 34.57
N ARG A 54 -6.74 39.95 34.68
CA ARG A 54 -5.98 39.41 33.54
C ARG A 54 -5.84 37.90 33.56
N SER A 55 -6.16 37.26 34.68
CA SER A 55 -6.21 35.82 34.82
C SER A 55 -7.23 35.43 35.87
N TYR A 56 -7.59 34.16 35.91
CA TYR A 56 -8.48 33.60 36.91
C TYR A 56 -8.03 32.20 37.33
N SER A 57 -8.49 31.76 38.50
CA SER A 57 -8.45 30.36 38.90
C SER A 57 -9.83 29.93 39.36
N LEU A 58 -10.29 28.78 38.89
CA LEU A 58 -11.57 28.18 39.21
C LEU A 58 -11.31 26.81 39.82
N PHE A 59 -11.83 26.58 41.03
CA PHE A 59 -11.80 25.28 41.71
C PHE A 59 -13.22 24.75 41.85
N ILE A 60 -13.46 23.49 41.50
CA ILE A 60 -14.77 22.85 41.55
C ILE A 60 -14.61 21.40 42.03
N ASP A 61 -15.57 20.96 42.85
CA ASP A 61 -15.83 19.54 43.08
C ASP A 61 -16.96 19.11 42.13
N TRP A 62 -16.65 18.16 41.26
CA TRP A 62 -17.54 17.68 40.21
C TRP A 62 -18.05 16.29 40.53
N ALA A 63 -19.34 16.01 40.29
CA ALA A 63 -19.92 14.69 40.46
C ALA A 63 -21.05 14.44 39.45
N THR A 64 -21.12 13.24 38.89
CA THR A 64 -22.18 12.80 37.97
C THR A 64 -22.74 11.44 38.36
N GLY A 65 -23.90 11.09 37.80
CA GLY A 65 -24.45 9.74 37.89
C GLY A 65 -23.71 8.73 37.02
N VAL A 66 -23.92 7.44 37.27
CA VAL A 66 -23.42 6.36 36.39
C VAL A 66 -24.10 6.46 35.02
N GLY A 67 -23.32 6.52 33.95
CA GLY A 67 -23.81 6.63 32.56
C GLY A 67 -24.24 8.04 32.16
N ASP A 68 -23.83 9.06 32.90
CA ASP A 68 -24.06 10.48 32.64
C ASP A 68 -22.83 11.15 32.01
N ALA A 69 -22.75 12.49 32.01
CA ALA A 69 -21.66 13.25 31.38
C ALA A 69 -20.26 12.92 31.91
N PHE A 70 -19.28 13.06 31.02
CA PHE A 70 -17.87 13.14 31.36
C PHE A 70 -17.51 14.57 31.79
N SER A 71 -16.43 14.74 32.55
CA SER A 71 -16.06 16.10 32.97
C SER A 71 -15.50 16.96 31.84
N ASP A 72 -14.98 16.40 30.76
CA ASP A 72 -14.57 17.17 29.57
C ASP A 72 -15.75 17.66 28.73
N GLU A 73 -16.97 17.28 29.07
CA GLU A 73 -18.18 17.85 28.48
C GLU A 73 -18.60 19.14 29.18
N ALA A 74 -18.05 19.41 30.37
CA ALA A 74 -18.33 20.60 31.16
C ALA A 74 -17.53 21.82 30.67
N LEU A 75 -18.26 22.90 30.33
CA LEU A 75 -17.73 24.15 29.78
C LEU A 75 -17.99 25.34 30.72
N PRO A 76 -17.08 25.69 31.64
CA PRO A 76 -17.12 26.95 32.38
C PRO A 76 -16.68 28.13 31.48
N ALA A 77 -17.35 29.27 31.59
CA ALA A 77 -16.94 30.49 30.90
C ALA A 77 -17.17 31.73 31.76
N LEU A 78 -16.40 32.79 31.47
CA LEU A 78 -16.61 34.12 32.04
C LEU A 78 -17.07 35.08 30.95
N THR A 79 -18.30 35.58 31.07
CA THR A 79 -18.95 36.38 30.03
C THR A 79 -19.43 37.72 30.57
N SER A 80 -19.61 38.68 29.67
CA SER A 80 -20.16 40.02 29.99
C SER A 80 -21.69 40.08 29.96
N THR A 81 -22.39 39.00 29.55
CA THR A 81 -23.85 38.93 29.46
C THR A 81 -24.39 37.58 29.94
N ALA A 82 -25.63 37.57 30.44
CA ALA A 82 -26.25 36.42 31.09
C ALA A 82 -26.82 35.35 30.14
N ALA A 83 -26.91 35.58 28.82
CA ALA A 83 -27.98 34.95 28.05
C ALA A 83 -27.61 34.23 26.74
N ASP A 84 -26.35 34.14 26.31
CA ASP A 84 -26.10 33.53 24.99
C ASP A 84 -24.72 32.89 24.83
N ILE A 85 -24.57 31.66 25.30
CA ILE A 85 -23.58 30.71 24.77
C ILE A 85 -24.23 29.69 23.80
N THR A 86 -25.57 29.70 23.65
CA THR A 86 -26.37 28.72 22.88
C THR A 86 -26.42 29.00 21.38
N GLY A 87 -26.23 30.27 20.97
CA GLY A 87 -26.16 30.65 19.56
C GLY A 87 -24.73 30.99 19.16
N ALA A 88 -24.04 30.05 18.51
CA ALA A 88 -22.76 30.20 17.82
C ALA A 88 -22.10 31.58 17.98
N PHE A 89 -21.23 31.76 18.99
CA PHE A 89 -20.36 32.94 19.16
C PHE A 89 -21.01 34.27 18.70
N GLY A 90 -22.26 34.50 19.10
CA GLY A 90 -23.08 35.60 18.57
C GLY A 90 -22.36 36.93 18.74
N ALA A 91 -22.24 37.69 17.65
CA ALA A 91 -21.53 38.96 17.60
C ALA A 91 -22.12 39.97 18.60
N GLY A 92 -21.53 40.06 19.79
CA GLY A 92 -22.00 40.97 20.85
C GLY A 92 -21.53 40.62 22.26
N ASN A 93 -21.18 39.36 22.53
CA ASN A 93 -20.68 38.94 23.84
C ASN A 93 -19.15 39.06 23.90
N VAL A 94 -18.63 39.68 24.96
CA VAL A 94 -17.21 39.60 25.30
C VAL A 94 -17.02 38.41 26.23
N PHE A 95 -16.28 37.41 25.74
CA PHE A 95 -15.74 36.33 26.57
C PHE A 95 -14.46 36.83 27.21
N HIS A 96 -14.47 36.91 28.54
CA HIS A 96 -13.28 37.15 29.33
C HIS A 96 -12.46 35.87 29.53
N SER A 97 -13.14 34.72 29.42
CA SER A 97 -12.54 33.40 29.22
C SER A 97 -13.47 32.60 28.31
N ASP A 98 -12.93 32.03 27.25
CA ASP A 98 -13.60 31.07 26.36
C ASP A 98 -14.08 29.87 27.20
N PRO A 99 -15.25 29.27 26.90
CA PRO A 99 -15.60 27.92 27.35
C PRO A 99 -14.52 26.91 26.98
N GLY A 100 -13.56 26.71 27.88
CA GLY A 100 -12.65 25.58 27.83
C GLY A 100 -13.30 24.37 28.49
N VAL A 101 -13.17 23.19 27.89
CA VAL A 101 -13.57 21.93 28.52
C VAL A 101 -12.74 21.66 29.78
N PHE A 102 -13.36 21.13 30.82
CA PHE A 102 -12.65 20.69 32.02
C PHE A 102 -11.85 19.41 31.72
N PHE A 103 -10.55 19.52 31.55
CA PHE A 103 -9.68 18.35 31.46
C PHE A 103 -9.18 17.86 32.82
N PRO A 104 -9.03 16.53 33.00
CA PRO A 104 -9.22 15.48 32.00
C PRO A 104 -10.69 15.08 31.82
N SER A 105 -10.99 14.28 30.80
CA SER A 105 -12.25 13.54 30.69
C SER A 105 -12.32 12.53 31.83
N ILE A 106 -13.12 12.81 32.85
CA ILE A 106 -13.38 11.88 33.95
C ILE A 106 -14.65 11.13 33.62
N ALA A 107 -14.56 9.80 33.66
CA ALA A 107 -15.69 8.93 33.40
C ALA A 107 -16.88 9.20 34.33
N SER A 108 -18.09 9.06 33.77
CA SER A 108 -19.33 9.13 34.54
C SER A 108 -19.27 8.22 35.78
N ALA A 109 -19.70 8.70 36.94
CA ALA A 109 -19.73 8.05 38.26
C ALA A 109 -18.54 8.22 39.21
N ASP A 110 -17.42 8.83 38.81
CA ASP A 110 -16.32 9.10 39.75
C ASP A 110 -16.33 10.56 40.23
N PRO A 111 -16.85 10.86 41.44
CA PRO A 111 -16.85 12.22 41.95
C PRO A 111 -15.42 12.69 42.20
N GLN A 112 -15.07 13.82 41.60
CA GLN A 112 -13.73 14.40 41.68
C GLN A 112 -13.75 15.65 42.54
N THR A 113 -12.92 15.65 43.58
CA THR A 113 -12.70 16.83 44.42
C THR A 113 -11.52 17.63 43.90
N GLY A 114 -11.71 18.92 43.77
CA GLY A 114 -10.67 19.89 43.50
C GLY A 114 -10.14 19.94 42.09
N MET A 115 -11.03 19.80 41.12
CA MET A 115 -10.74 20.19 39.75
C MET A 115 -10.38 21.67 39.74
N LYS A 116 -9.23 22.02 39.17
CA LYS A 116 -8.69 23.38 39.22
C LYS A 116 -8.27 23.85 37.84
N VAL A 117 -8.97 24.84 37.32
CA VAL A 117 -8.58 25.60 36.12
C VAL A 117 -7.83 26.84 36.59
N ILE A 118 -6.71 27.16 35.93
CA ILE A 118 -6.01 28.43 36.10
C ILE A 118 -5.66 28.90 34.70
N SER A 119 -6.17 30.05 34.26
CA SER A 119 -5.91 30.57 32.93
C SER A 119 -5.80 32.09 32.91
N ASN A 120 -5.14 32.62 31.88
CA ASN A 120 -5.25 34.03 31.53
C ASN A 120 -6.65 34.32 30.97
N MET A 121 -7.06 35.58 31.03
CA MET A 121 -8.26 36.02 30.36
C MET A 121 -7.96 36.29 28.88
N ASP A 122 -8.84 35.84 27.98
CA ASP A 122 -8.76 36.17 26.55
C ASP A 122 -8.92 37.67 26.32
N VAL A 123 -9.84 38.26 27.08
CA VAL A 123 -10.06 39.70 27.16
C VAL A 123 -10.03 40.10 28.62
N ASN A 124 -9.10 40.99 28.97
CA ASN A 124 -9.01 41.51 30.34
C ASN A 124 -10.39 42.00 30.82
N TYR A 125 -10.77 41.61 32.02
CA TYR A 125 -12.01 42.03 32.64
C TYR A 125 -11.77 43.31 33.45
N GLU A 126 -12.48 44.39 33.12
CA GLU A 126 -12.46 45.63 33.90
C GLU A 126 -13.53 45.55 35.00
N GLY A 127 -13.07 45.41 36.25
CA GLY A 127 -13.90 45.34 37.44
C GLY A 127 -14.91 46.48 37.53
N GLY A 128 -16.13 46.14 37.92
CA GLY A 128 -17.29 47.04 37.90
C GLY A 128 -18.15 46.91 36.64
N ASN A 129 -17.64 46.28 35.57
CA ASN A 129 -18.46 45.86 34.44
C ASN A 129 -19.25 44.58 34.77
N PRO A 130 -20.36 44.31 34.06
CA PRO A 130 -21.07 43.05 34.17
C PRO A 130 -20.17 41.82 33.96
N LEU A 131 -20.21 40.86 34.88
CA LEU A 131 -19.55 39.55 34.77
C LEU A 131 -20.52 38.44 35.17
N PHE A 132 -20.56 37.39 34.37
CA PHE A 132 -21.36 36.20 34.59
C PHE A 132 -20.46 34.96 34.54
N PHE A 133 -20.71 34.02 35.43
CA PHE A 133 -20.14 32.68 35.34
C PHE A 133 -21.13 31.79 34.60
N ALA A 134 -20.79 31.39 33.39
CA ALA A 134 -21.61 30.53 32.57
C ALA A 134 -21.10 29.08 32.65
N ASN A 135 -22.01 28.12 32.56
CA ASN A 135 -21.71 26.69 32.54
C ASN A 135 -22.66 25.94 31.60
N LEU A 136 -22.16 24.87 31.01
CA LEU A 136 -22.85 24.00 30.07
C LEU A 136 -22.24 22.60 30.12
N GLN A 137 -23.05 21.56 29.93
CA GLN A 137 -22.60 20.24 29.48
C GLN A 137 -22.83 20.10 27.97
N THR A 138 -21.86 19.61 27.20
CA THR A 138 -22.03 19.47 25.75
C THR A 138 -22.79 18.22 25.33
N PHE A 139 -22.90 17.21 26.19
CA PHE A 139 -23.65 16.00 25.93
C PHE A 139 -25.14 16.18 26.26
N GLY A 140 -26.00 15.92 25.26
CA GLY A 140 -27.45 16.08 25.41
C GLY A 140 -28.02 15.22 26.54
N ASP A 141 -29.00 15.77 27.26
CA ASP A 141 -29.66 15.16 28.43
C ASP A 141 -28.75 14.85 29.63
N SER A 142 -27.48 15.30 29.62
CA SER A 142 -26.56 15.05 30.72
C SER A 142 -26.71 16.04 31.89
N THR A 143 -26.31 15.60 33.09
CA THR A 143 -26.33 16.40 34.30
C THR A 143 -25.08 16.21 35.17
N ALA A 144 -24.57 17.29 35.75
CA ALA A 144 -23.48 17.24 36.73
C ALA A 144 -23.75 18.15 37.93
N SER A 145 -23.40 17.68 39.12
CA SER A 145 -23.38 18.51 40.32
C SER A 145 -22.01 19.15 40.48
N TRP A 146 -21.95 20.48 40.41
CA TRP A 146 -20.76 21.25 40.73
C TRP A 146 -20.91 21.85 42.12
N SER A 147 -19.96 21.56 43.00
CA SER A 147 -19.95 22.05 44.37
C SER A 147 -18.59 22.64 44.73
N ASN A 148 -18.50 23.34 45.86
CA ASN A 148 -17.27 24.00 46.30
C ASN A 148 -16.64 24.87 45.21
N ILE A 149 -17.49 25.57 44.45
CA ILE A 149 -17.07 26.39 43.30
C ILE A 149 -16.38 27.65 43.83
N ASN A 150 -15.07 27.73 43.66
CA ASN A 150 -14.25 28.87 44.05
C ASN A 150 -13.59 29.48 42.81
N LEU A 151 -14.15 30.59 42.34
CA LEU A 151 -13.53 31.44 41.33
C LEU A 151 -12.67 32.50 42.03
N THR A 152 -11.48 32.77 41.49
CA THR A 152 -10.60 33.87 41.93
C THR A 152 -10.11 34.61 40.70
N LEU A 153 -10.35 35.91 40.65
CA LEU A 153 -9.86 36.82 39.61
C LEU A 153 -8.55 37.47 40.08
N ASN A 154 -7.57 37.52 39.20
CA ASN A 154 -6.25 38.08 39.47
C ASN A 154 -5.94 39.23 38.52
N THR A 155 -5.29 40.26 39.03
CA THR A 155 -4.86 41.44 38.24
C THR A 155 -3.54 41.22 37.50
N THR A 156 -2.85 40.12 37.81
CA THR A 156 -1.61 39.70 37.16
C THR A 156 -1.90 38.71 36.04
N VAL A 157 -1.15 38.81 34.95
CA VAL A 157 -1.04 37.71 33.97
C VAL A 157 -0.33 36.55 34.67
N LEU A 158 -0.73 35.31 34.41
CA LEU A 158 0.03 34.15 34.87
C LEU A 158 1.46 34.26 34.36
N PRO A 159 2.46 34.04 35.24
CA PRO A 159 3.84 34.09 34.80
C PRO A 159 4.04 33.02 33.74
N THR A 160 4.68 33.39 32.64
CA THR A 160 5.18 32.40 31.68
C THR A 160 6.09 31.42 32.43
N PRO A 161 5.95 30.10 32.21
CA PRO A 161 6.76 29.13 32.92
C PRO A 161 8.24 29.39 32.69
N THR A 162 9.04 29.23 33.74
CA THR A 162 10.49 29.26 33.62
C THR A 162 10.92 28.01 32.87
N ALA A 163 11.40 28.19 31.64
CA ALA A 163 11.86 27.06 30.84
C ALA A 163 13.14 26.45 31.43
N ASP A 164 13.15 25.12 31.51
CA ASP A 164 14.33 24.32 31.84
C ASP A 164 15.39 24.41 30.74
N VAL A 165 14.92 24.44 29.49
CA VAL A 165 15.74 24.52 28.29
C VAL A 165 15.17 25.61 27.40
N ASN A 166 16.05 26.50 26.91
CA ASN A 166 15.69 27.49 25.89
C ASN A 166 16.20 27.01 24.53
N ARG A 167 15.28 26.82 23.59
CA ARG A 167 15.53 26.26 22.28
C ARG A 167 15.12 27.22 21.18
N THR A 168 16.08 27.66 20.37
CA THR A 168 15.77 28.31 19.09
C THR A 168 15.75 27.24 18.00
N ILE A 169 14.61 27.12 17.32
CA ILE A 169 14.48 26.20 16.19
C ILE A 169 15.07 26.86 14.95
N THR A 170 16.12 26.27 14.43
CA THR A 170 16.65 26.64 13.11
C THR A 170 16.02 25.71 12.09
N VAL A 171 15.28 26.27 11.14
CA VAL A 171 14.82 25.52 9.96
C VAL A 171 15.88 25.66 8.87
N PRO A 172 16.44 24.56 8.36
CA PRO A 172 17.41 24.61 7.27
C PRO A 172 16.85 25.31 6.03
N ALA A 173 17.73 25.82 5.17
CA ALA A 173 17.32 26.31 3.85
C ALA A 173 16.72 25.17 2.99
N VAL A 174 15.84 25.53 2.05
CA VAL A 174 15.19 24.57 1.14
C VAL A 174 16.23 23.66 0.47
N GLY A 175 16.04 22.33 0.59
CA GLY A 175 16.94 21.33 0.00
C GLY A 175 18.15 20.93 0.86
N SER A 176 18.28 21.48 2.07
CA SER A 176 19.26 21.00 3.04
C SER A 176 18.75 19.72 3.73
N PRO A 177 19.64 18.79 4.14
CA PRO A 177 19.24 17.64 4.94
C PRO A 177 18.51 18.09 6.21
N PHE A 178 17.55 17.29 6.67
CA PHE A 178 16.82 17.55 7.90
C PHE A 178 17.79 17.54 9.08
N THR A 179 17.52 18.39 10.07
CA THR A 179 18.33 18.46 11.29
C THR A 179 17.50 17.95 12.44
N THR A 180 17.97 16.89 13.11
CA THR A 180 17.43 16.42 14.38
C THR A 180 18.33 16.90 15.49
N VAL A 181 17.72 17.47 16.53
CA VAL A 181 18.43 17.73 17.78
C VAL A 181 17.61 17.23 18.95
N THR A 182 18.30 16.60 19.89
CA THR A 182 17.71 16.07 21.11
C THR A 182 18.05 17.00 22.26
N ASP A 183 17.02 17.42 23.00
CA ASP A 183 17.17 18.02 24.32
C ASP A 183 16.70 16.99 25.36
N THR A 184 17.38 16.94 26.50
CA THR A 184 17.10 15.98 27.55
C THR A 184 16.58 16.70 28.78
N VAL A 185 15.45 16.23 29.31
CA VAL A 185 14.87 16.72 30.57
C VAL A 185 14.61 15.55 31.52
N ASN A 186 14.88 15.74 32.81
CA ASN A 186 14.66 14.70 33.82
C ASN A 186 13.29 14.92 34.48
N ILE A 187 12.40 13.94 34.39
CA ILE A 187 11.12 13.97 35.10
C ILE A 187 11.33 13.28 36.44
N ASP A 188 11.12 14.01 37.53
CA ASP A 188 11.24 13.50 38.88
C ASP A 188 9.95 13.75 39.69
N THR A 189 9.88 13.18 40.89
CA THR A 189 8.67 13.26 41.74
C THR A 189 8.33 14.69 42.18
N SER A 190 9.29 15.61 42.14
CA SER A 190 9.13 17.02 42.51
C SER A 190 8.85 17.94 41.31
N SER A 191 9.24 17.51 40.11
CA SER A 191 9.15 18.26 38.85
C SER A 191 8.57 17.38 37.75
N ARG A 192 7.27 17.09 37.88
CA ARG A 192 6.53 16.17 37.00
C ARG A 192 6.23 16.74 35.61
N VAL A 193 6.40 18.06 35.46
CA VAL A 193 6.34 18.76 34.18
C VAL A 193 7.65 19.50 33.97
N ARG A 194 8.25 19.31 32.82
CA ARG A 194 9.44 20.04 32.36
C ARG A 194 9.07 20.94 31.20
N TRP A 195 9.70 22.11 31.12
CA TRP A 195 9.35 23.14 30.16
C TRP A 195 10.50 23.43 29.20
N ILE A 196 10.22 23.33 27.90
CA ILE A 196 11.15 23.74 26.84
C ILE A 196 10.56 24.94 26.13
N LYS A 197 11.26 26.08 26.13
CA LYS A 197 10.88 27.22 25.32
C LYS A 197 11.36 26.99 23.89
N ILE A 198 10.48 27.12 22.91
CA ILE A 198 10.74 26.93 21.48
C ILE A 198 10.53 28.25 20.76
N THR A 199 11.52 28.77 20.05
CA THR A 199 11.35 29.93 19.16
C THR A 199 11.28 29.47 17.70
N ILE A 200 10.13 29.68 17.06
CA ILE A 200 9.89 29.42 15.64
C ILE A 200 10.34 30.64 14.82
N PRO A 201 11.20 30.45 13.80
CA PRO A 201 11.78 31.55 13.04
C PRO A 201 10.75 32.26 12.17
N ALA A 202 11.14 33.42 11.64
CA ALA A 202 10.35 34.15 10.66
C ALA A 202 9.94 33.24 9.47
N GLY A 203 8.66 33.37 9.08
CA GLY A 203 8.04 32.56 8.04
C GLY A 203 7.27 31.34 8.56
N GLY A 204 7.40 30.95 9.83
CA GLY A 204 6.63 29.86 10.44
C GLY A 204 6.95 28.46 9.88
N ILE A 205 6.16 27.48 10.32
CA ILE A 205 6.14 26.09 9.86
C ILE A 205 4.80 25.82 9.20
N SER A 206 4.77 25.50 7.91
CA SER A 206 3.52 25.20 7.20
C SER A 206 3.77 24.34 5.96
N GLY A 207 2.74 23.63 5.50
CA GLY A 207 2.82 22.99 4.18
C GLY A 207 3.04 24.01 3.05
N ALA A 208 2.47 25.21 3.17
CA ALA A 208 2.56 26.25 2.13
C ALA A 208 4.00 26.76 1.87
N ASN A 209 4.86 26.75 2.89
CA ASN A 209 6.27 27.11 2.74
C ASN A 209 7.21 25.88 2.69
N ASN A 210 6.63 24.68 2.57
CA ASN A 210 7.34 23.40 2.54
C ASN A 210 8.24 23.16 3.75
N ARG A 211 7.92 23.72 4.92
CA ARG A 211 8.68 23.48 6.16
C ARG A 211 7.92 22.53 7.06
N PHE A 212 8.66 21.74 7.83
CA PHE A 212 8.07 20.91 8.88
C PHE A 212 8.87 21.01 10.18
N LEU A 213 8.18 20.68 11.27
CA LEU A 213 8.74 20.45 12.59
C LEU A 213 8.06 19.21 13.14
N ASP A 214 8.85 18.18 13.41
CA ASP A 214 8.41 17.00 14.13
C ASP A 214 9.04 17.04 15.53
N ILE A 215 8.24 16.77 16.55
CA ILE A 215 8.63 16.73 17.95
C ILE A 215 8.25 15.34 18.47
N ASP A 216 9.19 14.57 18.98
CA ASP A 216 8.91 13.26 19.57
C ASP A 216 9.72 13.02 20.83
N THR A 217 9.28 12.06 21.64
CA THR A 217 10.00 11.61 22.84
C THR A 217 10.73 10.29 22.62
N GLU A 218 11.02 9.93 21.36
CA GLU A 218 11.70 8.69 21.03
C GLU A 218 13.03 8.58 21.75
N THR A 219 13.36 7.38 22.22
CA THR A 219 14.53 7.06 23.07
C THR A 219 14.44 7.55 24.52
N SER A 220 13.30 8.07 24.98
CA SER A 220 13.07 8.32 26.41
C SER A 220 13.14 7.03 27.23
N THR A 221 13.46 7.17 28.52
CA THR A 221 13.56 6.08 29.48
C THR A 221 12.93 6.50 30.81
N LEU A 222 11.61 6.49 30.89
CA LEU A 222 10.84 6.66 32.12
C LEU A 222 10.52 5.29 32.74
N ALA A 223 10.33 5.27 34.06
CA ALA A 223 10.00 4.08 34.85
C ALA A 223 8.98 4.41 35.96
N PRO A 224 8.10 3.48 36.37
CA PRO A 224 8.03 2.08 35.95
C PRO A 224 7.67 1.85 34.48
N THR A 225 6.97 2.79 33.86
CA THR A 225 6.62 2.73 32.44
C THR A 225 7.17 3.91 31.66
N ASN A 226 7.50 3.63 30.40
CA ASN A 226 8.06 4.60 29.48
C ASN A 226 6.96 5.32 28.71
N ASP A 227 6.23 6.17 29.42
CA ASP A 227 5.04 6.86 28.95
C ASP A 227 5.19 8.38 29.12
N THR A 228 5.02 9.12 28.03
CA THR A 228 5.31 10.55 27.96
C THR A 228 4.13 11.32 27.37
N VAL A 229 3.97 12.58 27.79
CA VAL A 229 3.01 13.51 27.17
C VAL A 229 3.70 14.78 26.69
N LEU A 230 3.27 15.27 25.53
CA LEU A 230 3.73 16.53 24.95
C LEU A 230 2.57 17.51 24.81
N VAL A 231 2.73 18.74 25.29
CA VAL A 231 1.77 19.83 25.02
C VAL A 231 2.46 21.11 24.65
N LEU A 232 2.09 21.64 23.49
CA LEU A 232 2.64 22.86 22.94
C LEU A 232 1.71 24.04 23.22
N PHE A 233 2.23 25.09 23.82
CA PHE A 233 1.51 26.34 24.11
C PHE A 233 2.05 27.49 23.28
N ASN A 234 1.17 28.40 22.84
CA ASN A 234 1.55 29.67 22.25
C ASN A 234 2.20 30.56 23.33
N GLY A 235 3.43 31.01 23.09
CA GLY A 235 4.19 31.77 24.09
C GLY A 235 3.66 33.17 24.38
N THR A 236 2.78 33.73 23.53
CA THR A 236 2.17 35.05 23.73
C THR A 236 0.84 34.95 24.46
N THR A 237 -0.04 34.03 24.04
CA THR A 237 -1.39 33.91 24.62
C THR A 237 -1.46 32.90 25.76
N GLY A 238 -0.56 31.91 25.77
CA GLY A 238 -0.65 30.74 26.65
C GLY A 238 -1.71 29.73 26.23
N ALA A 239 -2.34 29.91 25.06
CA ALA A 239 -3.31 28.97 24.51
C ALA A 239 -2.63 27.66 24.08
N THR A 240 -3.31 26.54 24.26
CA THR A 240 -2.85 25.23 23.78
C THR A 240 -2.89 25.20 22.25
N VAL A 241 -1.83 24.71 21.63
CA VAL A 241 -1.67 24.60 20.18
C VAL A 241 -1.89 23.16 19.72
N ALA A 242 -1.23 22.21 20.39
CA ALA A 242 -1.38 20.78 20.15
C ALA A 242 -0.97 20.01 21.40
N ALA A 243 -1.49 18.79 21.53
CA ALA A 243 -1.20 17.86 22.61
C ALA A 243 -1.15 16.44 22.03
N ASP A 244 -0.27 15.60 22.58
CA ASP A 244 -0.22 14.18 22.23
C ASP A 244 0.28 13.34 23.41
N ASP A 245 -0.25 12.12 23.51
CA ASP A 245 0.02 11.15 24.58
C ASP A 245 0.61 9.84 24.07
N ASP A 246 0.37 9.41 22.82
CA ASP A 246 0.72 8.03 22.39
C ASP A 246 0.97 7.88 20.88
N ASP A 247 1.26 8.97 20.15
CA ASP A 247 1.50 8.86 18.70
C ASP A 247 2.93 8.40 18.34
N GLY A 248 3.81 8.19 19.31
CA GLY A 248 5.18 7.67 19.14
C GLY A 248 5.28 6.15 19.27
N SER A 249 6.51 5.62 19.36
CA SER A 249 6.72 4.17 19.56
C SER A 249 6.29 3.72 20.96
N GLY A 250 5.33 2.80 21.04
CA GLY A 250 4.84 2.30 22.32
C GLY A 250 3.87 3.30 22.95
N LEU A 251 4.23 3.83 24.12
CA LEU A 251 3.47 4.87 24.85
C LEU A 251 4.19 6.23 24.82
N LEU A 252 4.98 6.46 23.77
CA LEU A 252 5.71 7.71 23.61
C LEU A 252 4.85 8.68 22.82
N SER A 253 5.02 9.99 23.03
CA SER A 253 4.26 11.00 22.29
C SER A 253 5.05 11.68 21.18
N GLN A 254 4.30 12.16 20.19
CA GLN A 254 4.76 12.69 18.94
C GLN A 254 3.81 13.78 18.41
N LEU A 255 4.36 14.94 18.07
CA LEU A 255 3.69 16.01 17.33
C LEU A 255 4.39 16.20 15.96
N SER A 256 3.62 16.44 14.90
CA SER A 256 4.08 16.69 13.55
C SER A 256 3.36 17.90 12.93
N PHE A 257 4.12 18.93 12.60
CA PHE A 257 3.63 20.19 12.02
C PHE A 257 4.16 20.42 10.61
N GLY A 258 3.39 21.15 9.80
CA GLY A 258 3.84 21.73 8.54
C GLY A 258 3.60 20.85 7.32
N ALA A 259 4.64 20.57 6.53
CA ALA A 259 4.51 19.82 5.29
C ALA A 259 3.91 18.43 5.53
N ALA A 260 2.81 18.12 4.86
CA ALA A 260 2.20 16.78 4.92
C ALA A 260 2.80 15.80 3.91
N VAL A 261 3.40 16.34 2.84
CA VAL A 261 3.86 15.56 1.69
C VAL A 261 5.28 15.97 1.27
N PRO A 262 6.19 15.00 1.00
CA PRO A 262 6.02 13.58 1.32
C PRO A 262 5.88 13.39 2.83
N THR A 263 5.07 12.40 3.21
CA THR A 263 5.01 11.94 4.60
C THR A 263 6.40 11.45 5.00
N ARG A 264 6.87 11.80 6.19
CA ARG A 264 8.18 11.39 6.69
C ARG A 264 8.00 10.12 7.54
N PRO A 265 8.87 9.10 7.40
CA PRO A 265 8.68 7.81 8.07
C PRO A 265 8.61 7.94 9.59
N ALA A 266 7.70 7.21 10.22
CA ALA A 266 7.65 7.10 11.67
C ALA A 266 8.94 6.48 12.24
N VAL A 267 9.24 6.78 13.50
CA VAL A 267 10.19 5.98 14.29
C VAL A 267 9.43 4.78 14.86
N GLY A 268 10.04 3.59 14.78
CA GLY A 268 9.48 2.36 15.37
C GLY A 268 8.04 2.08 14.97
N THR A 269 7.13 2.04 15.95
CA THR A 269 5.69 1.77 15.77
C THR A 269 4.84 3.03 15.81
N GLY A 270 5.45 4.22 15.87
CA GLY A 270 4.73 5.48 15.96
C GLY A 270 3.92 5.83 14.69
N ALA A 271 3.12 6.88 14.81
CA ALA A 271 2.40 7.48 13.71
C ALA A 271 3.36 8.11 12.69
N VAL A 272 2.95 8.15 11.43
CA VAL A 272 3.72 8.79 10.36
C VAL A 272 3.74 10.31 10.55
N TYR A 273 4.90 10.93 10.38
CA TYR A 273 5.03 12.39 10.43
C TYR A 273 4.49 13.02 9.14
N ASN A 274 3.31 13.62 9.24
CA ASN A 274 2.52 14.10 8.11
C ASN A 274 1.93 15.50 8.36
N GLY A 275 2.45 16.26 9.32
CA GLY A 275 1.96 17.61 9.59
C GLY A 275 0.55 17.66 10.19
N ARG A 276 0.06 16.55 10.79
CA ARG A 276 -1.30 16.40 11.34
C ARG A 276 -1.69 17.45 12.38
N ASP A 277 -0.71 18.01 13.10
CA ASP A 277 -0.93 19.02 14.14
C ASP A 277 -0.97 20.45 13.55
N GLY A 278 -1.00 20.56 12.23
CA GLY A 278 -1.25 21.80 11.52
C GLY A 278 -0.01 22.66 11.32
N ALA A 279 -0.21 23.97 11.28
CA ALA A 279 0.83 24.96 11.01
C ALA A 279 1.20 25.74 12.28
N LEU A 280 2.47 26.14 12.39
CA LEU A 280 2.94 27.00 13.47
C LEU A 280 3.33 28.37 12.91
N ALA A 281 2.73 29.42 13.47
CA ALA A 281 3.18 30.78 13.20
C ALA A 281 4.60 31.03 13.73
N ALA A 282 5.26 32.08 13.22
CA ALA A 282 6.51 32.54 13.81
C ALA A 282 6.26 33.11 15.21
N GLY A 283 7.15 32.84 16.17
CA GLY A 283 6.98 33.30 17.55
C GLY A 283 7.59 32.36 18.58
N ASP A 284 7.40 32.70 19.84
CA ASP A 284 7.76 31.83 20.96
C ASP A 284 6.62 30.88 21.30
N PHE A 285 6.99 29.67 21.69
CA PHE A 285 6.12 28.60 22.16
C PHE A 285 6.75 27.96 23.40
N TYR A 286 5.94 27.28 24.20
CA TYR A 286 6.40 26.53 25.35
C TYR A 286 5.87 25.12 25.24
N LEU A 287 6.78 24.15 25.23
CA LEU A 287 6.47 22.73 25.23
C LEU A 287 6.55 22.23 26.68
N ALA A 288 5.42 21.77 27.20
CA ALA A 288 5.37 20.98 28.41
C ALA A 288 5.67 19.52 28.05
N VAL A 289 6.56 18.92 28.83
CA VAL A 289 6.94 17.51 28.73
C VAL A 289 6.64 16.89 30.07
N ALA A 290 5.72 15.93 30.07
CA ALA A 290 5.22 15.28 31.26
C ALA A 290 5.27 13.76 31.10
N ASN A 291 4.86 13.08 32.14
CA ASN A 291 4.60 11.65 32.15
C ASN A 291 3.10 11.40 32.30
N THR A 292 2.61 10.22 31.95
CA THR A 292 1.36 9.72 32.54
C THR A 292 1.68 8.65 33.58
N GLY A 293 0.67 8.17 34.31
CA GLY A 293 0.75 6.90 35.02
C GLY A 293 0.13 5.77 34.18
N ASP A 294 0.57 4.54 34.43
CA ASP A 294 0.24 3.28 33.73
C ASP A 294 -1.24 2.91 33.50
N ASP A 295 -2.21 3.69 33.99
CA ASP A 295 -3.62 3.31 33.91
C ASP A 295 -4.36 4.16 32.88
N GLU A 296 -4.81 3.47 31.83
CA GLU A 296 -5.78 3.87 30.79
C GLU A 296 -7.08 4.50 31.37
N PHE A 297 -7.25 4.53 32.69
CA PHE A 297 -8.45 5.03 33.37
C PHE A 297 -8.27 6.01 34.56
N THR A 298 -7.08 6.33 35.11
CA THR A 298 -6.89 7.49 36.05
C THR A 298 -5.42 7.71 36.49
N PRO A 299 -4.93 8.95 36.72
CA PRO A 299 -5.35 10.23 36.16
C PRO A 299 -4.28 10.78 35.17
N PHE A 300 -4.78 11.55 34.22
CA PHE A 300 -4.05 12.10 33.09
C PHE A 300 -3.20 13.31 33.49
N THR A 301 -2.13 13.56 32.74
CA THR A 301 -1.59 14.92 32.71
C THR A 301 -2.69 15.88 32.22
N ARG A 302 -3.05 16.85 33.06
CA ARG A 302 -4.13 17.81 32.82
C ARG A 302 -3.55 19.07 32.20
N PHE A 303 -4.16 19.51 31.11
CA PHE A 303 -3.73 20.70 30.38
C PHE A 303 -4.79 21.78 30.46
N TYR A 304 -4.36 22.97 30.84
CA TYR A 304 -5.17 24.16 30.85
C TYR A 304 -4.43 25.26 30.11
N GLU A 305 -5.19 26.17 29.51
CA GLU A 305 -4.64 27.40 28.95
C GLU A 305 -3.89 28.24 30.01
N GLY A 306 -3.05 29.16 29.56
CA GLY A 306 -2.23 29.96 30.46
C GLY A 306 -1.06 29.20 31.07
N PHE A 307 -0.54 28.18 30.36
CA PHE A 307 0.61 27.35 30.75
C PHE A 307 0.41 26.52 32.03
N SER A 308 -0.83 26.13 32.34
CA SER A 308 -1.11 25.33 33.52
C SER A 308 -1.16 23.86 33.14
N VAL A 309 -0.14 23.10 33.57
CA VAL A 309 -0.02 21.66 33.35
C VAL A 309 0.10 20.97 34.70
N PHE A 310 -0.74 19.96 34.92
CA PHE A 310 -0.72 19.15 36.12
C PHE A 310 -0.45 17.69 35.74
N ALA A 311 0.72 17.18 36.08
CA ALA A 311 1.05 15.77 35.90
C ALA A 311 0.97 15.05 37.25
N ASP A 312 0.10 14.07 37.37
CA ASP A 312 -0.04 13.21 38.55
C ASP A 312 0.66 11.85 38.41
N GLY A 313 1.21 11.54 37.23
CA GLY A 313 1.96 10.33 36.94
C GLY A 313 3.14 10.10 37.88
N GLY A 314 3.31 8.83 38.26
CA GLY A 314 4.41 8.37 39.13
C GLY A 314 5.70 8.05 38.38
N ASN A 315 5.67 8.09 37.04
CA ASN A 315 6.80 7.75 36.20
C ASN A 315 7.97 8.73 36.40
N THR A 316 9.20 8.27 36.49
CA THR A 316 10.38 9.14 36.63
C THR A 316 11.48 8.65 35.74
N GLY A 317 12.38 9.54 35.34
CA GLY A 317 13.50 9.20 34.50
C GLY A 317 13.85 10.31 33.53
N THR A 318 14.33 9.91 32.36
CA THR A 318 14.86 10.82 31.35
C THR A 318 13.92 10.88 30.16
N ALA A 319 13.35 12.05 29.87
CA ALA A 319 12.64 12.31 28.64
C ALA A 319 13.61 12.94 27.62
N ASN A 320 13.78 12.28 26.48
CA ASN A 320 14.59 12.75 25.35
C ASN A 320 13.66 13.35 24.31
N VAL A 321 13.62 14.68 24.24
CA VAL A 321 12.75 15.42 23.33
C VAL A 321 13.51 15.73 22.06
N ARG A 322 13.10 15.13 20.96
CA ARG A 322 13.74 15.27 19.65
C ARG A 322 12.98 16.24 18.80
N PHE A 323 13.67 17.25 18.29
CA PHE A 323 13.15 18.21 17.34
C PHE A 323 13.78 17.92 15.98
N THR A 324 12.97 17.44 15.04
CA THR A 324 13.39 17.23 13.65
C THR A 324 12.78 18.32 12.78
N THR A 325 13.64 19.15 12.18
CA THR A 325 13.20 20.20 11.26
C THR A 325 13.77 20.03 9.88
N GLY A 326 13.02 20.54 8.91
CA GLY A 326 13.43 20.42 7.54
C GLY A 326 12.57 21.21 6.57
N THR A 327 12.96 21.07 5.31
CA THR A 327 12.15 21.51 4.19
C THR A 327 11.88 20.32 3.31
N VAL A 328 10.63 20.07 2.97
CA VAL A 328 10.37 19.19 1.84
C VAL A 328 10.71 19.95 0.57
N SER A 329 11.24 19.27 -0.45
CA SER A 329 11.30 19.92 -1.76
C SER A 329 9.87 20.28 -2.14
N ALA A 330 9.64 21.53 -2.52
CA ALA A 330 8.36 21.92 -3.09
C ALA A 330 8.00 20.86 -4.10
N ILE A 331 6.80 20.31 -3.98
CA ILE A 331 6.32 19.36 -4.96
C ILE A 331 6.26 20.14 -6.26
N THR A 332 7.26 19.96 -7.12
CA THR A 332 7.29 20.60 -8.41
C THR A 332 5.97 20.22 -9.05
N PRO A 333 5.10 21.20 -9.39
CA PRO A 333 3.84 20.89 -10.04
C PRO A 333 4.12 19.93 -11.17
N ILE A 334 3.39 18.82 -11.22
CA ILE A 334 3.63 17.81 -12.23
C ILE A 334 3.46 18.48 -13.59
N ASP A 335 4.56 18.53 -14.33
CA ASP A 335 4.59 19.09 -15.66
C ASP A 335 3.86 18.12 -16.59
N CYS A 336 2.76 18.57 -17.17
CA CYS A 336 1.98 17.79 -18.13
C CYS A 336 2.15 18.28 -19.56
N THR A 337 3.15 19.13 -19.79
CA THR A 337 3.54 19.54 -21.14
C THR A 337 3.91 18.31 -21.97
N GLY A 338 3.17 18.07 -23.06
CA GLY A 338 3.38 16.95 -23.96
C GLY A 338 2.76 15.62 -23.51
N ALA A 339 2.10 15.57 -22.35
CA ALA A 339 1.33 14.40 -21.92
C ALA A 339 -0.07 14.41 -22.55
N THR A 340 -0.63 13.22 -22.78
CA THR A 340 -2.04 13.05 -23.13
C THR A 340 -2.87 13.35 -21.89
N SER A 341 -3.81 14.29 -21.99
CA SER A 341 -4.73 14.59 -20.90
C SER A 341 -5.72 13.45 -20.71
N GLU A 342 -5.96 13.11 -19.46
CA GLU A 342 -7.12 12.36 -19.03
C GLU A 342 -8.43 13.04 -19.46
N VAL A 343 -9.45 12.23 -19.75
CA VAL A 343 -10.81 12.68 -20.09
C VAL A 343 -11.83 11.86 -19.31
N GLU A 344 -12.71 12.55 -18.59
CA GLU A 344 -13.78 11.97 -17.76
C GLU A 344 -15.13 11.89 -18.50
N PRO A 345 -16.02 10.92 -18.17
CA PRO A 345 -15.86 9.89 -17.12
C PRO A 345 -15.06 8.66 -17.59
N ASN A 346 -14.14 8.15 -16.78
CA ASN A 346 -13.35 6.95 -17.08
C ASN A 346 -13.28 5.93 -15.93
N ASN A 347 -14.27 5.91 -15.04
CA ASN A 347 -14.18 5.23 -13.73
C ASN A 347 -14.32 3.71 -13.73
N THR A 348 -14.44 3.07 -14.89
CA THR A 348 -14.64 1.62 -15.04
C THR A 348 -13.92 1.10 -16.29
N LYS A 349 -13.65 -0.21 -16.37
CA LYS A 349 -13.15 -0.82 -17.61
C LYS A 349 -14.01 -0.49 -18.85
N ALA A 350 -15.33 -0.40 -18.69
CA ALA A 350 -16.26 -0.13 -19.77
C ALA A 350 -16.20 1.33 -20.27
N THR A 351 -15.82 2.26 -19.42
CA THR A 351 -15.67 3.69 -19.73
C THR A 351 -14.21 4.11 -19.86
N ALA A 352 -13.27 3.17 -19.85
CA ALA A 352 -11.84 3.46 -19.85
C ALA A 352 -11.43 4.29 -21.08
N GLN A 353 -10.61 5.32 -20.84
CA GLN A 353 -10.07 6.13 -21.93
C GLN A 353 -9.07 5.32 -22.75
N VAL A 354 -9.30 5.22 -24.06
CA VAL A 354 -8.40 4.47 -24.96
C VAL A 354 -7.21 5.34 -25.33
N ILE A 355 -6.01 4.87 -25.03
CA ILE A 355 -4.77 5.61 -25.28
C ILE A 355 -3.75 4.69 -25.95
N THR A 356 -3.17 5.15 -27.06
CA THR A 356 -2.01 4.49 -27.69
C THR A 356 -0.77 5.28 -27.35
N LEU A 357 0.21 4.64 -26.72
CA LEU A 357 1.46 5.28 -26.31
C LEU A 357 2.65 4.76 -27.13
N SER A 358 3.57 5.67 -27.42
CA SER A 358 4.92 5.42 -27.95
C SER A 358 5.95 5.82 -26.90
N SER A 359 7.11 5.17 -26.90
CA SER A 359 8.18 5.42 -25.92
C SER A 359 8.50 6.91 -25.79
N GLY A 360 8.50 7.44 -24.56
CA GLY A 360 8.72 8.86 -24.25
C GLY A 360 7.45 9.71 -24.12
N GLN A 361 6.27 9.16 -24.43
CA GLN A 361 4.99 9.82 -24.16
C GLN A 361 4.54 9.62 -22.70
N ALA A 362 3.56 10.40 -22.27
CA ALA A 362 2.97 10.27 -20.94
C ALA A 362 1.45 10.46 -20.97
N ILE A 363 0.78 10.00 -19.92
CA ILE A 363 -0.59 10.36 -19.57
C ILE A 363 -0.53 11.29 -18.36
N CYS A 364 -1.39 12.30 -18.31
CA CYS A 364 -1.54 13.15 -17.16
C CYS A 364 -3.01 13.29 -16.81
N GLY A 365 -3.31 13.15 -15.52
CA GLY A 365 -4.66 13.17 -15.01
C GLY A 365 -4.74 13.82 -13.64
N ASP A 366 -5.96 14.16 -13.26
CA ASP A 366 -6.30 14.67 -11.94
C ASP A 366 -7.40 13.74 -11.44
N SER A 367 -7.16 12.95 -10.39
CA SER A 367 -8.21 12.14 -9.79
C SER A 367 -9.20 13.11 -9.13
N ILE A 368 -10.30 13.43 -9.80
CA ILE A 368 -11.32 14.37 -9.34
C ILE A 368 -12.70 13.74 -9.60
N ASN A 369 -13.23 13.05 -8.59
CA ASN A 369 -14.62 12.69 -8.51
C ASN A 369 -15.18 13.06 -7.13
N ALA A 370 -16.01 14.10 -7.11
CA ALA A 370 -16.55 14.73 -5.91
C ALA A 370 -17.45 13.82 -5.02
N THR A 371 -17.66 12.54 -5.35
CA THR A 371 -18.70 11.71 -4.70
C THR A 371 -18.31 10.26 -4.33
N ALA A 372 -17.14 9.72 -4.70
CA ALA A 372 -16.73 8.34 -4.34
C ALA A 372 -15.21 8.11 -4.48
N ALA A 373 -14.73 6.90 -4.12
CA ALA A 373 -13.36 6.47 -4.42
C ALA A 373 -13.05 6.68 -5.91
N GLU A 374 -11.98 7.44 -6.17
CA GLU A 374 -11.65 7.95 -7.50
C GLU A 374 -10.82 6.88 -8.22
N PHE A 375 -11.36 6.41 -9.35
CA PHE A 375 -10.68 5.46 -10.21
C PHE A 375 -10.60 6.05 -11.60
N ASP A 376 -9.42 5.98 -12.17
CA ASP A 376 -9.15 6.47 -13.50
C ASP A 376 -8.70 5.29 -14.35
N TYR A 377 -9.56 4.80 -15.26
CA TYR A 377 -9.22 3.67 -16.13
C TYR A 377 -8.72 4.15 -17.50
N PHE A 378 -7.59 3.58 -17.89
CA PHE A 378 -7.00 3.73 -19.20
C PHE A 378 -6.91 2.37 -19.88
N LYS A 379 -7.41 2.27 -21.11
CA LYS A 379 -7.13 1.12 -21.98
C LYS A 379 -5.89 1.47 -22.82
N VAL A 380 -4.72 1.08 -22.32
CA VAL A 380 -3.43 1.49 -22.87
C VAL A 380 -2.93 0.45 -23.86
N ALA A 381 -2.76 0.85 -25.13
CA ALA A 381 -2.05 0.08 -26.13
C ALA A 381 -0.56 0.47 -26.14
N GLY A 382 0.31 -0.51 -25.91
CA GLY A 382 1.76 -0.32 -25.99
C GLY A 382 2.30 -0.20 -27.43
N THR A 383 3.61 -0.01 -27.54
CA THR A 383 4.36 -0.03 -28.80
C THR A 383 4.14 -1.35 -29.53
N ALA A 384 3.84 -1.28 -30.83
CA ALA A 384 3.67 -2.45 -31.68
C ALA A 384 4.99 -3.24 -31.81
N PRO A 385 5.07 -4.51 -31.38
CA PRO A 385 6.19 -5.38 -31.75
C PRO A 385 6.19 -5.65 -33.26
N ALA A 386 7.37 -5.72 -33.89
CA ALA A 386 7.46 -6.39 -35.19
C ALA A 386 7.24 -7.90 -35.02
N ALA A 387 6.95 -8.62 -36.11
CA ALA A 387 6.79 -10.07 -36.07
C ALA A 387 8.01 -10.75 -35.41
N GLY A 388 7.75 -11.61 -34.42
CA GLY A 388 8.78 -12.31 -33.64
C GLY A 388 9.55 -11.45 -32.64
N GLN A 389 9.20 -10.16 -32.47
CA GLN A 389 9.78 -9.32 -31.43
C GLN A 389 8.99 -9.39 -30.13
N ILE A 390 9.70 -9.16 -29.03
CA ILE A 390 9.14 -9.01 -27.69
C ILE A 390 9.50 -7.60 -27.24
N ILE A 391 8.49 -6.83 -26.83
CA ILE A 391 8.68 -5.47 -26.34
C ILE A 391 8.33 -5.42 -24.86
N LEU A 392 9.27 -4.97 -24.04
CA LEU A 392 9.02 -4.56 -22.67
C LEU A 392 8.37 -3.18 -22.70
N ASN A 393 7.20 -3.07 -22.07
CA ASN A 393 6.45 -1.84 -21.87
C ASN A 393 6.48 -1.48 -20.40
N ARG A 394 6.77 -0.22 -20.08
CA ARG A 394 6.83 0.25 -18.70
C ARG A 394 6.15 1.60 -18.57
N ILE A 395 5.30 1.73 -17.56
CA ILE A 395 4.77 3.01 -17.09
C ILE A 395 5.40 3.30 -15.74
N GLN A 396 6.13 4.40 -15.66
CA GLN A 396 6.60 4.97 -14.40
C GLN A 396 5.63 6.06 -13.95
N TYR A 397 5.23 6.03 -12.69
CA TYR A 397 4.21 6.91 -12.15
C TYR A 397 4.82 7.93 -11.18
N THR A 398 4.46 9.19 -11.39
CA THR A 398 4.78 10.32 -10.52
C THR A 398 3.47 10.95 -10.06
N SER A 399 3.31 11.16 -8.75
CA SER A 399 2.25 12.03 -8.22
C SER A 399 2.80 12.97 -7.17
N SER A 400 2.17 14.14 -7.12
CA SER A 400 2.31 15.09 -6.03
C SER A 400 1.71 14.58 -4.72
N THR A 401 0.77 13.64 -4.73
CA THR A 401 0.31 12.98 -3.49
C THR A 401 0.83 11.55 -3.44
N PRO A 402 1.42 11.08 -2.33
CA PRO A 402 1.91 9.71 -2.21
C PRO A 402 0.82 8.64 -2.31
N THR A 403 -0.46 9.02 -2.28
CA THR A 403 -1.62 8.14 -2.14
C THR A 403 -2.11 7.51 -3.44
N HIS A 404 -1.80 8.03 -4.64
CA HIS A 404 -2.25 7.31 -5.82
C HIS A 404 -1.51 5.99 -5.96
N VAL A 405 -2.29 4.95 -6.24
CA VAL A 405 -1.82 3.60 -6.55
C VAL A 405 -2.13 3.33 -8.01
N VAL A 406 -1.13 2.89 -8.76
CA VAL A 406 -1.29 2.48 -10.16
C VAL A 406 -1.30 0.96 -10.24
N THR A 407 -2.27 0.40 -10.96
CA THR A 407 -2.44 -1.05 -11.13
C THR A 407 -2.67 -1.41 -12.59
N ILE A 408 -2.24 -2.59 -13.02
CA ILE A 408 -2.78 -3.27 -14.19
C ILE A 408 -3.95 -4.13 -13.71
N ARG A 409 -5.05 -4.09 -14.46
CA ARG A 409 -6.29 -4.83 -14.19
C ARG A 409 -6.36 -6.05 -15.09
N GLY A 410 -6.97 -7.11 -14.57
CA GLY A 410 -7.16 -8.39 -15.28
C GLY A 410 -8.53 -9.00 -14.97
N LEU A 411 -8.66 -10.29 -15.26
CA LEU A 411 -9.81 -11.12 -14.94
C LEU A 411 -9.41 -12.14 -13.86
N SER A 412 -10.32 -12.46 -12.96
CA SER A 412 -10.14 -13.61 -12.07
C SER A 412 -10.36 -14.93 -12.82
N GLN A 413 -9.76 -15.99 -12.31
CA GLN A 413 -9.96 -17.35 -12.80
C GLN A 413 -10.49 -18.24 -11.67
N ALA A 414 -11.26 -19.27 -12.06
CA ALA A 414 -11.56 -20.41 -11.21
C ALA A 414 -11.04 -21.69 -11.89
N THR A 415 -11.04 -22.81 -11.16
CA THR A 415 -10.65 -24.13 -11.71
C THR A 415 -11.50 -24.56 -12.92
N THR A 416 -12.67 -23.95 -13.14
CA THR A 416 -13.54 -24.19 -14.30
C THR A 416 -13.24 -23.29 -15.50
N GLY A 417 -12.34 -22.32 -15.38
CA GLY A 417 -11.97 -21.37 -16.42
C GLY A 417 -12.00 -19.90 -15.98
N ILE A 418 -11.85 -19.00 -16.95
CA ILE A 418 -11.78 -17.55 -16.74
C ILE A 418 -13.18 -17.00 -16.37
N ASN A 419 -13.25 -16.20 -15.30
CA ASN A 419 -14.47 -15.49 -14.93
C ASN A 419 -14.59 -14.20 -15.75
N ALA A 420 -15.16 -14.34 -16.95
CA ALA A 420 -15.35 -13.22 -17.86
C ALA A 420 -16.09 -12.04 -17.20
N GLY A 421 -15.65 -10.81 -17.50
CA GLY A 421 -16.27 -9.58 -16.97
C GLY A 421 -15.87 -9.21 -15.54
N THR A 422 -15.03 -10.00 -14.87
CA THR A 422 -14.48 -9.61 -13.55
C THR A 422 -13.44 -8.50 -13.69
N ASP A 423 -13.23 -7.74 -12.62
CA ASP A 423 -12.22 -6.68 -12.57
C ASP A 423 -11.37 -6.85 -11.31
N VAL A 424 -10.23 -7.51 -11.49
CA VAL A 424 -9.28 -7.77 -10.41
C VAL A 424 -7.96 -7.08 -10.66
N THR A 425 -7.23 -6.79 -9.58
CA THR A 425 -5.85 -6.31 -9.69
C THR A 425 -4.98 -7.45 -10.21
N ALA A 426 -4.40 -7.29 -11.39
CA ALA A 426 -3.37 -8.20 -11.88
C ALA A 426 -2.02 -7.82 -11.29
N LEU A 427 -1.61 -6.55 -11.43
CA LEU A 427 -0.31 -6.05 -10.96
C LEU A 427 -0.49 -4.72 -10.25
N THR A 428 0.22 -4.52 -9.14
CA THR A 428 0.31 -3.22 -8.45
C THR A 428 1.71 -2.63 -8.66
N ALA A 429 1.79 -1.32 -8.91
CA ALA A 429 3.06 -0.63 -9.08
C ALA A 429 4.01 -0.87 -7.91
N THR A 430 5.31 -0.88 -8.18
CA THR A 430 6.32 -0.99 -7.13
C THR A 430 6.26 0.18 -6.13
N GLY A 431 6.86 -0.01 -4.96
CA GLY A 431 7.01 1.06 -3.97
C GLY A 431 7.93 2.19 -4.43
N ALA A 432 7.97 3.26 -3.63
CA ALA A 432 8.86 4.40 -3.86
C ALA A 432 10.36 4.08 -3.69
N THR A 433 10.69 2.89 -3.17
CA THR A 433 12.06 2.47 -2.84
C THR A 433 12.68 1.54 -3.88
N THR A 434 11.94 1.11 -4.91
CA THR A 434 12.52 0.31 -6.00
C THR A 434 13.31 1.19 -6.97
N THR A 435 14.13 0.56 -7.82
CA THR A 435 14.86 1.25 -8.90
C THR A 435 14.48 0.63 -10.25
N PRO A 436 13.71 1.34 -11.11
CA PRO A 436 13.10 2.65 -10.86
C PRO A 436 11.98 2.58 -9.81
N PRO A 437 11.62 3.70 -9.15
CA PRO A 437 10.50 3.71 -8.21
C PRO A 437 9.17 3.71 -8.96
N ARG A 438 8.12 3.16 -8.33
CA ARG A 438 6.72 3.37 -8.74
C ARG A 438 6.43 3.07 -10.21
N PHE A 439 6.70 1.84 -10.65
CA PHE A 439 6.40 1.44 -12.03
C PHE A 439 5.53 0.20 -12.10
N ILE A 440 4.78 0.09 -13.20
CA ILE A 440 4.18 -1.14 -13.71
C ILE A 440 4.88 -1.52 -15.01
N GLN A 441 4.92 -2.80 -15.35
CA GLN A 441 5.43 -3.25 -16.64
C GLN A 441 4.72 -4.49 -17.15
N TRP A 442 4.74 -4.67 -18.46
CA TRP A 442 4.23 -5.85 -19.16
C TRP A 442 5.01 -6.03 -20.46
N TYR A 443 4.83 -7.18 -21.10
CA TYR A 443 5.47 -7.51 -22.36
C TYR A 443 4.41 -7.68 -23.43
N THR A 444 4.63 -7.09 -24.60
CA THR A 444 3.78 -7.28 -25.79
C THR A 444 4.50 -8.16 -26.79
N LEU A 445 3.78 -9.11 -27.36
CA LEU A 445 4.30 -10.18 -28.20
C LEU A 445 3.99 -9.92 -29.68
N GLY A 446 4.95 -10.20 -30.56
CA GLY A 446 4.89 -9.96 -32.01
C GLY A 446 3.90 -10.82 -32.79
N ASN A 447 2.90 -11.43 -32.14
CA ASN A 447 1.96 -12.35 -32.76
C ASN A 447 0.78 -11.65 -33.44
N ASP A 448 0.44 -10.44 -33.01
CA ASP A 448 -0.64 -9.66 -33.58
C ASP A 448 -0.27 -8.17 -33.63
N THR A 449 -0.35 -7.60 -34.83
CA THR A 449 -0.05 -6.17 -35.07
C THR A 449 -1.26 -5.28 -34.77
N SER A 450 -2.43 -5.87 -34.52
CA SER A 450 -3.63 -5.18 -34.10
C SER A 450 -3.39 -4.40 -32.80
N PRO A 451 -3.87 -3.16 -32.69
CA PRO A 451 -3.89 -2.43 -31.43
C PRO A 451 -4.60 -3.19 -30.30
N ASP A 452 -5.56 -4.06 -30.60
CA ASP A 452 -6.39 -4.74 -29.60
C ASP A 452 -5.69 -5.91 -28.89
N ALA A 453 -4.64 -6.48 -29.50
CA ALA A 453 -3.86 -7.58 -28.94
C ALA A 453 -2.60 -7.14 -28.18
N ARG A 454 -2.52 -5.86 -27.79
CA ARG A 454 -1.41 -5.32 -27.01
C ARG A 454 -1.85 -4.30 -25.97
N GLN A 455 -3.10 -4.45 -25.54
CA GLN A 455 -3.75 -3.56 -24.59
C GLN A 455 -3.64 -4.11 -23.17
N VAL A 456 -3.55 -3.20 -22.21
CA VAL A 456 -3.77 -3.48 -20.79
C VAL A 456 -4.74 -2.43 -20.24
N PHE A 457 -5.55 -2.83 -19.26
CA PHE A 457 -6.27 -1.85 -18.45
C PHE A 457 -5.34 -1.35 -17.34
N VAL A 458 -4.98 -0.08 -17.38
CA VAL A 458 -4.27 0.61 -16.30
C VAL A 458 -5.30 1.37 -15.48
N ARG A 459 -5.23 1.24 -14.16
CA ARG A 459 -6.07 2.02 -13.24
C ARG A 459 -5.20 2.83 -12.30
N VAL A 460 -5.47 4.12 -12.20
CA VAL A 460 -4.99 4.98 -11.10
C VAL A 460 -6.11 5.06 -10.07
N SER A 461 -5.78 4.89 -8.79
CA SER A 461 -6.74 5.01 -7.70
C SER A 461 -6.18 5.88 -6.59
N GLY A 462 -6.98 6.84 -6.11
CA GLY A 462 -6.67 7.71 -4.98
C GLY A 462 -7.67 7.58 -3.83
N ALA A 463 -7.31 8.11 -2.66
CA ALA A 463 -8.28 8.45 -1.62
C ALA A 463 -9.07 9.71 -2.01
N THR A 464 -10.21 9.99 -1.40
CA THR A 464 -11.04 11.19 -1.64
C THR A 464 -10.31 12.53 -1.42
N THR A 465 -9.15 12.51 -0.75
CA THR A 465 -8.27 13.66 -0.56
C THR A 465 -7.16 13.76 -1.62
N SER A 466 -7.12 12.85 -2.59
CA SER A 466 -6.08 12.77 -3.61
C SER A 466 -6.41 13.63 -4.83
N THR A 467 -6.84 14.87 -4.61
CA THR A 467 -7.25 15.78 -5.69
C THR A 467 -6.06 16.37 -6.48
N THR A 468 -4.88 15.75 -6.38
CA THR A 468 -3.66 16.28 -7.01
C THR A 468 -3.35 15.52 -8.27
N ARG A 469 -2.57 16.17 -9.13
CA ARG A 469 -2.18 15.63 -10.42
C ARG A 469 -1.36 14.35 -10.29
N TYR A 470 -1.46 13.49 -11.29
CA TYR A 470 -0.52 12.41 -11.53
C TYR A 470 -0.04 12.42 -12.98
N ARG A 471 1.11 11.80 -13.20
CA ARG A 471 1.72 11.59 -14.51
C ARG A 471 2.22 10.15 -14.64
N LEU A 472 1.90 9.54 -15.78
CA LEU A 472 2.25 8.18 -16.15
C LEU A 472 3.21 8.24 -17.35
N ASP A 473 4.51 8.21 -17.11
CA ASP A 473 5.54 8.24 -18.15
C ASP A 473 5.75 6.86 -18.76
N TYR A 474 5.54 6.75 -20.06
CA TYR A 474 5.62 5.49 -20.80
C TYR A 474 6.96 5.34 -21.51
N SER A 475 7.54 4.15 -21.41
CA SER A 475 8.75 3.75 -22.10
C SER A 475 8.61 2.32 -22.63
N SER A 476 9.34 2.03 -23.71
CA SER A 476 9.41 0.67 -24.23
C SER A 476 10.79 0.32 -24.77
N SER A 477 11.17 -0.96 -24.69
CA SER A 477 12.42 -1.49 -25.24
C SER A 477 12.23 -2.89 -25.82
N VAL A 478 13.05 -3.24 -26.82
CA VAL A 478 13.09 -4.61 -27.37
C VAL A 478 13.77 -5.54 -26.37
N VAL A 479 13.21 -6.71 -26.17
CA VAL A 479 13.76 -7.79 -25.34
C VAL A 479 14.36 -8.85 -26.26
N THR A 480 15.64 -9.16 -26.05
CA THR A 480 16.31 -10.27 -26.72
C THR A 480 16.11 -11.55 -25.89
N PRO A 481 15.48 -12.60 -26.44
CA PRO A 481 15.39 -13.88 -25.77
C PRO A 481 16.77 -14.49 -25.47
N VAL A 482 16.86 -15.24 -24.38
CA VAL A 482 18.02 -16.07 -24.05
C VAL A 482 18.05 -17.24 -25.04
N GLU A 483 19.12 -17.32 -25.82
CA GLU A 483 19.34 -18.44 -26.74
C GLU A 483 19.81 -19.66 -25.94
N SER A 484 18.95 -20.67 -25.77
CA SER A 484 19.27 -21.87 -24.98
C SER A 484 20.27 -22.81 -25.67
N GLY A 485 20.33 -22.77 -27.00
CA GLY A 485 21.03 -23.77 -27.82
C GLY A 485 20.36 -25.16 -27.83
N VAL A 486 19.22 -25.33 -27.15
CA VAL A 486 18.50 -26.60 -27.07
C VAL A 486 17.80 -26.89 -28.39
N SER A 487 18.02 -28.10 -28.91
CA SER A 487 17.45 -28.63 -30.15
C SER A 487 16.87 -30.02 -29.90
N ILE A 488 15.56 -30.18 -30.05
CA ILE A 488 14.83 -31.42 -29.68
C ILE A 488 14.03 -31.91 -30.89
N PRO A 489 13.92 -33.22 -31.16
CA PRO A 489 13.03 -33.73 -32.19
C PRO A 489 11.56 -33.36 -31.93
N ALA A 490 10.77 -33.19 -32.99
CA ALA A 490 9.31 -33.07 -32.88
C ALA A 490 8.70 -34.29 -32.16
N GLY A 491 7.64 -34.04 -31.39
CA GLY A 491 7.04 -35.00 -30.46
C GLY A 491 6.87 -34.39 -29.09
N ASP A 492 6.74 -35.23 -28.06
CA ASP A 492 6.60 -34.77 -26.68
C ASP A 492 7.86 -34.00 -26.24
N VAL A 493 7.65 -32.78 -25.76
CA VAL A 493 8.69 -31.92 -25.20
C VAL A 493 8.33 -31.62 -23.75
N THR A 494 9.30 -31.83 -22.86
CA THR A 494 9.19 -31.49 -21.44
C THR A 494 9.89 -30.16 -21.17
N VAL A 495 9.18 -29.27 -20.48
CA VAL A 495 9.72 -28.08 -19.83
C VAL A 495 9.46 -28.22 -18.33
N THR A 496 10.49 -28.07 -17.50
CA THR A 496 10.35 -28.20 -16.04
C THR A 496 11.32 -27.29 -15.30
N THR A 497 10.90 -26.77 -14.16
CA THR A 497 11.79 -26.11 -13.18
C THR A 497 12.05 -27.01 -11.96
N VAL A 498 11.32 -28.13 -11.82
CA VAL A 498 11.46 -29.09 -10.74
C VAL A 498 12.89 -29.64 -10.69
N GLY A 499 13.49 -29.55 -9.50
CA GLY A 499 14.87 -30.01 -9.26
C GLY A 499 15.96 -29.11 -9.85
N SER A 500 15.62 -28.02 -10.54
CA SER A 500 16.58 -27.07 -11.11
C SER A 500 16.73 -25.80 -10.30
N THR A 501 15.66 -25.41 -9.62
CA THR A 501 15.65 -24.29 -8.70
C THR A 501 14.75 -24.60 -7.50
N THR A 502 14.87 -23.81 -6.44
CA THR A 502 13.95 -23.83 -5.30
C THR A 502 13.02 -22.62 -5.30
N THR A 503 13.20 -21.71 -6.26
CA THR A 503 12.27 -20.60 -6.44
C THR A 503 10.91 -21.16 -6.85
N ASP A 504 9.86 -20.56 -6.33
CA ASP A 504 8.53 -20.62 -6.94
C ASP A 504 8.66 -20.18 -8.43
N THR A 505 8.00 -20.83 -9.38
CA THR A 505 8.15 -20.49 -10.81
C THR A 505 6.88 -20.67 -11.61
N ASP A 506 6.55 -19.66 -12.40
CA ASP A 506 5.43 -19.69 -13.35
C ASP A 506 5.97 -19.46 -14.77
N PHE A 507 5.55 -20.30 -15.72
CA PHE A 507 5.96 -20.19 -17.11
C PHE A 507 4.86 -20.50 -18.12
N TRP A 508 5.06 -20.01 -19.35
CA TRP A 508 4.23 -20.30 -20.51
C TRP A 508 5.08 -20.56 -21.75
N VAL A 509 4.72 -21.56 -22.55
CA VAL A 509 5.36 -21.84 -23.85
C VAL A 509 4.61 -21.14 -24.99
N TYR A 510 5.36 -20.51 -25.89
CA TYR A 510 4.88 -19.79 -27.06
C TYR A 510 5.50 -20.36 -28.34
N ASP A 511 4.75 -20.34 -29.44
CA ASP A 511 5.21 -20.77 -30.77
C ASP A 511 6.15 -19.74 -31.45
N GLN A 512 6.56 -20.03 -32.69
CA GLN A 512 7.46 -19.15 -33.46
C GLN A 512 6.86 -17.77 -33.77
N ASN A 513 5.54 -17.64 -33.71
CA ASN A 513 4.82 -16.39 -33.90
C ASN A 513 4.58 -15.69 -32.57
N LEU A 514 4.97 -16.27 -31.43
CA LEU A 514 4.67 -15.83 -30.07
C LEU A 514 3.19 -15.95 -29.67
N ASN A 515 2.46 -16.90 -30.25
CA ASN A 515 1.15 -17.31 -29.70
C ASN A 515 1.35 -18.28 -28.54
N PRO A 516 0.61 -18.16 -27.44
CA PRO A 516 0.67 -19.15 -26.36
C PRO A 516 0.21 -20.51 -26.89
N VAL A 517 0.99 -21.55 -26.61
CA VAL A 517 0.61 -22.93 -26.92
C VAL A 517 -0.45 -23.36 -25.91
N ALA A 518 -1.64 -23.73 -26.39
CA ALA A 518 -2.77 -24.05 -25.54
C ALA A 518 -2.44 -25.20 -24.57
N GLY A 519 -2.73 -25.01 -23.29
CA GLY A 519 -2.48 -26.03 -22.26
C GLY A 519 -1.01 -26.17 -21.85
N PHE A 520 -0.14 -25.20 -22.20
CA PHE A 520 1.31 -25.29 -21.99
C PHE A 520 1.87 -24.19 -21.07
N GLY A 521 1.03 -23.69 -20.17
CA GLY A 521 1.43 -22.88 -19.02
C GLY A 521 1.53 -23.74 -17.76
N GLU A 522 2.41 -23.37 -16.83
CA GLU A 522 2.53 -24.08 -15.57
C GLU A 522 3.14 -23.22 -14.45
N ASP A 523 2.61 -23.34 -13.24
CA ASP A 523 3.05 -22.66 -12.00
C ASP A 523 3.51 -23.72 -10.97
N ASP A 524 2.62 -24.64 -10.61
CA ASP A 524 2.84 -25.62 -9.56
C ASP A 524 2.65 -27.06 -10.07
N GLU A 525 3.68 -27.91 -10.01
CA GLU A 525 3.53 -29.36 -10.30
C GLU A 525 2.48 -30.01 -9.39
N SER A 526 2.31 -29.47 -8.18
CA SER A 526 1.30 -29.86 -7.20
C SER A 526 1.18 -28.80 -6.10
N ASP A 527 0.13 -28.88 -5.26
CA ASP A 527 -0.10 -28.00 -4.09
C ASP A 527 1.09 -27.86 -3.09
N VAL A 528 2.14 -28.68 -3.21
CA VAL A 528 3.32 -28.65 -2.33
C VAL A 528 4.65 -28.42 -3.07
N ILE A 529 4.64 -28.40 -4.40
CA ILE A 529 5.82 -28.17 -5.23
C ILE A 529 5.56 -26.94 -6.08
N ALA A 530 6.12 -25.80 -5.67
CA ALA A 530 5.95 -24.51 -6.33
C ALA A 530 6.75 -24.36 -7.65
N GLN A 531 7.07 -25.48 -8.29
CA GLN A 531 7.79 -25.52 -9.56
C GLN A 531 6.92 -26.28 -10.55
N GLY A 532 6.71 -25.74 -11.74
CA GLY A 532 5.92 -26.43 -12.77
C GLY A 532 6.71 -27.46 -13.59
N THR A 533 6.01 -28.49 -14.06
CA THR A 533 6.44 -29.35 -15.18
C THR A 533 5.31 -29.58 -16.15
N VAL A 534 5.62 -29.48 -17.43
CA VAL A 534 4.65 -29.83 -18.47
C VAL A 534 5.31 -30.56 -19.62
N THR A 535 4.62 -31.60 -20.10
CA THR A 535 4.99 -32.36 -21.28
C THR A 535 3.85 -32.34 -22.29
N LYS A 536 4.09 -31.77 -23.47
CA LYS A 536 3.11 -31.75 -24.58
C LYS A 536 3.80 -32.00 -25.92
N PRO A 537 3.08 -32.52 -26.92
CA PRO A 537 3.61 -32.66 -28.27
C PRO A 537 3.82 -31.30 -28.93
N LEU A 538 5.02 -31.07 -29.45
CA LEU A 538 5.37 -29.92 -30.27
C LEU A 538 5.78 -30.34 -31.69
N THR A 539 5.31 -29.59 -32.68
CA THR A 539 5.75 -29.73 -34.07
C THR A 539 7.10 -29.03 -34.27
N ALA A 540 7.77 -29.32 -35.39
CA ALA A 540 8.97 -28.61 -35.78
C ALA A 540 8.76 -27.08 -35.80
N GLY A 541 9.69 -26.33 -35.22
CA GLY A 541 9.59 -24.87 -35.14
C GLY A 541 10.53 -24.25 -34.11
N THR A 542 10.53 -22.92 -34.04
CA THR A 542 11.12 -22.17 -32.93
C THR A 542 10.07 -21.96 -31.85
N TYR A 543 10.45 -22.09 -30.59
CA TYR A 543 9.56 -21.87 -29.45
C TYR A 543 10.23 -20.99 -28.40
N TYR A 544 9.41 -20.39 -27.55
CA TYR A 544 9.84 -19.49 -26.49
C TYR A 544 9.18 -19.90 -25.17
N VAL A 545 9.96 -20.01 -24.10
CA VAL A 545 9.43 -20.12 -22.73
C VAL A 545 9.49 -18.74 -22.10
N ALA A 546 8.34 -18.13 -21.79
CA ALA A 546 8.29 -17.00 -20.89
C ALA A 546 8.25 -17.53 -19.46
N ILE A 547 9.17 -17.13 -18.59
CA ILE A 547 9.29 -17.64 -17.23
C ILE A 547 9.54 -16.51 -16.23
N SER A 548 8.93 -16.63 -15.06
CA SER A 548 9.25 -15.84 -13.88
C SER A 548 9.04 -16.63 -12.59
N ASN A 549 9.05 -15.94 -11.44
CA ASN A 549 9.16 -16.57 -10.12
C ASN A 549 7.82 -16.85 -9.38
N PHE A 550 6.68 -16.46 -9.95
CA PHE A 550 5.28 -16.79 -9.55
C PHE A 550 4.35 -15.78 -10.23
N ASN A 551 3.07 -16.12 -10.44
CA ASN A 551 2.04 -15.25 -11.03
C ASN A 551 2.45 -14.62 -12.39
N LEU A 552 2.91 -15.45 -13.32
CA LEU A 552 3.09 -15.08 -14.72
C LEU A 552 1.75 -15.22 -15.46
N GLN A 553 1.21 -14.11 -15.93
CA GLN A 553 -0.16 -14.07 -16.45
C GLN A 553 -0.18 -13.68 -17.93
N ASN A 554 -0.93 -14.43 -18.73
CA ASN A 554 -1.37 -14.05 -20.08
C ASN A 554 -2.91 -14.16 -20.16
N ASN A 555 -3.50 -14.21 -21.35
CA ASN A 555 -4.96 -14.29 -21.52
C ASN A 555 -5.54 -15.71 -21.59
N GLN A 556 -4.72 -16.73 -21.34
CA GLN A 556 -5.13 -18.13 -21.36
C GLN A 556 -5.41 -18.62 -19.93
N PRO A 557 -6.36 -19.55 -19.74
CA PRO A 557 -6.57 -20.17 -18.44
C PRO A 557 -5.41 -21.10 -18.09
N SER A 558 -5.10 -21.25 -16.80
CA SER A 558 -4.24 -22.33 -16.31
C SER A 558 -4.71 -23.69 -16.86
N PRO A 559 -3.80 -24.55 -17.34
CA PRO A 559 -4.15 -25.89 -17.81
C PRO A 559 -4.78 -26.76 -16.71
N ALA A 560 -5.28 -27.94 -17.09
CA ALA A 560 -5.91 -28.85 -16.13
C ALA A 560 -4.90 -29.54 -15.21
N GLU A 561 -3.67 -29.64 -15.70
CA GLU A 561 -2.53 -30.30 -15.07
C GLU A 561 -1.80 -29.43 -14.05
N ASP A 562 -2.01 -28.10 -14.09
CA ASP A 562 -1.45 -27.13 -13.14
C ASP A 562 -2.06 -27.31 -11.74
N GLY A 563 -1.22 -27.30 -10.71
CA GLY A 563 -1.62 -27.35 -9.30
C GLY A 563 -2.31 -26.07 -8.83
N PHE A 564 -1.98 -24.90 -9.42
CA PHE A 564 -2.47 -23.59 -9.02
C PHE A 564 -3.35 -22.92 -10.10
N ARG A 565 -4.62 -23.34 -10.17
CA ARG A 565 -5.54 -22.96 -11.26
C ARG A 565 -6.43 -21.74 -10.97
N ILE A 566 -6.04 -20.89 -10.03
CA ILE A 566 -6.84 -19.72 -9.59
C ILE A 566 -6.11 -18.39 -9.77
N GLY A 567 -4.96 -18.39 -10.45
CA GLY A 567 -4.24 -17.18 -10.83
C GLY A 567 -5.07 -16.25 -11.71
N ASN A 568 -4.86 -14.93 -11.59
CA ASN A 568 -5.54 -13.97 -12.47
C ASN A 568 -5.00 -14.06 -13.90
N VAL A 569 -5.80 -13.65 -14.88
CA VAL A 569 -5.43 -13.63 -16.30
C VAL A 569 -5.62 -12.23 -16.89
N GLN A 570 -5.08 -12.01 -18.08
CA GLN A 570 -5.19 -10.74 -18.80
C GLN A 570 -6.43 -10.69 -19.70
N ASP A 571 -7.02 -9.50 -19.83
CA ASP A 571 -8.19 -9.26 -20.68
C ASP A 571 -7.91 -9.46 -22.18
N PHE A 572 -6.67 -9.19 -22.62
CA PHE A 572 -6.29 -9.11 -24.03
C PHE A 572 -5.19 -10.12 -24.38
N PRO A 573 -5.23 -10.74 -25.59
CA PRO A 573 -4.13 -11.58 -26.08
C PRO A 573 -2.87 -10.76 -26.30
N GLY A 574 -1.75 -11.45 -26.56
CA GLY A 574 -0.47 -10.82 -26.94
C GLY A 574 0.22 -10.05 -25.81
N VAL A 575 -0.27 -10.17 -24.58
CA VAL A 575 0.32 -9.58 -23.36
C VAL A 575 0.72 -10.68 -22.39
N VAL A 576 1.91 -10.52 -21.79
CA VAL A 576 2.35 -11.30 -20.64
C VAL A 576 2.95 -10.39 -19.58
N LEU A 577 2.70 -10.65 -18.29
CA LEU A 577 3.29 -9.90 -17.18
C LEU A 577 3.57 -10.80 -15.97
N ASN A 578 4.42 -10.33 -15.07
CA ASN A 578 4.66 -10.94 -13.76
C ASN A 578 4.27 -9.94 -12.67
N THR A 579 3.61 -10.39 -11.61
CA THR A 579 3.13 -9.55 -10.50
C THR A 579 4.09 -9.49 -9.30
N SER A 580 5.20 -10.22 -9.32
CA SER A 580 6.17 -10.30 -8.23
C SER A 580 7.16 -9.14 -8.21
N THR A 581 7.23 -8.44 -7.08
CA THR A 581 8.24 -7.41 -6.81
C THR A 581 9.60 -7.98 -6.39
N THR A 582 9.69 -9.28 -6.12
CA THR A 582 10.96 -9.92 -5.75
C THR A 582 11.94 -9.78 -6.91
N ALA A 583 13.06 -9.10 -6.67
CA ALA A 583 14.17 -9.04 -7.61
C ALA A 583 15.13 -10.20 -7.35
N THR A 584 15.95 -10.56 -8.34
CA THR A 584 16.98 -11.60 -8.24
C THR A 584 16.40 -12.95 -7.82
N SER A 585 15.84 -13.67 -8.78
CA SER A 585 15.40 -15.06 -8.57
C SER A 585 16.03 -15.96 -9.61
N ASP A 586 16.55 -17.09 -9.18
CA ASP A 586 17.01 -18.15 -10.07
C ASP A 586 15.79 -18.76 -10.77
N LEU A 587 15.84 -18.76 -12.10
CA LEU A 587 14.79 -19.26 -12.99
C LEU A 587 15.35 -20.35 -13.90
N THR A 588 16.36 -21.09 -13.43
CA THR A 588 16.94 -22.21 -14.17
C THR A 588 15.85 -23.25 -14.45
N LEU A 589 15.71 -23.63 -15.72
CA LEU A 589 14.77 -24.66 -16.17
C LEU A 589 15.49 -25.76 -16.95
N LEU A 590 14.84 -26.91 -17.13
CA LEU A 590 15.28 -27.99 -18.00
C LEU A 590 14.34 -28.11 -19.19
N ILE A 591 14.91 -28.33 -20.38
CA ILE A 591 14.15 -28.56 -21.62
C ILE A 591 14.69 -29.83 -22.29
N GLY A 592 13.81 -30.74 -22.70
CA GLY A 592 14.22 -31.96 -23.41
C GLY A 592 13.04 -32.73 -24.01
N PRO A 593 13.31 -33.84 -24.72
CA PRO A 593 12.25 -34.73 -25.20
C PRO A 593 11.53 -35.42 -24.02
N GLY A 594 10.25 -35.72 -24.19
CA GLY A 594 9.43 -36.43 -23.22
C GLY A 594 10.05 -37.77 -22.85
N GLY A 595 10.35 -37.96 -21.55
CA GLY A 595 11.00 -39.17 -21.04
C GLY A 595 12.50 -39.32 -21.38
N GLY A 596 13.13 -38.33 -22.02
CA GLY A 596 14.56 -38.35 -22.33
C GLY A 596 15.41 -37.44 -21.44
N THR A 597 16.67 -37.22 -21.83
CA THR A 597 17.61 -36.35 -21.11
C THR A 597 17.20 -34.90 -21.25
N LEU A 598 16.96 -34.22 -20.13
CA LEU A 598 16.66 -32.79 -20.09
C LEU A 598 17.94 -31.96 -20.03
N THR A 599 17.97 -30.84 -20.75
CA THR A 599 19.12 -29.93 -20.80
C THR A 599 18.85 -28.69 -19.93
N PRO A 600 19.73 -28.36 -18.98
CA PRO A 600 19.56 -27.18 -18.15
C PRO A 600 19.82 -25.89 -18.93
N VAL A 601 18.96 -24.90 -18.73
CA VAL A 601 19.07 -23.54 -19.24
C VAL A 601 19.09 -22.58 -18.05
N VAL A 602 20.29 -22.10 -17.73
CA VAL A 602 20.49 -21.20 -16.59
C VAL A 602 20.04 -19.79 -16.95
N THR A 603 19.09 -19.26 -16.18
CA THR A 603 18.60 -17.89 -16.32
C THR A 603 18.09 -17.39 -14.97
N ALA A 604 17.98 -16.07 -14.81
CA ALA A 604 17.53 -15.45 -13.57
C ALA A 604 16.86 -14.10 -13.86
N LYS A 605 15.82 -13.74 -13.11
CA LYS A 605 15.26 -12.37 -13.16
C LYS A 605 16.12 -11.40 -12.37
N SER A 606 16.27 -10.19 -12.88
CA SER A 606 17.18 -9.16 -12.34
C SER A 606 16.46 -8.02 -11.64
N SER A 607 15.18 -7.81 -11.95
CA SER A 607 14.37 -6.72 -11.39
C SER A 607 12.93 -7.15 -11.13
N ALA A 608 12.18 -6.30 -10.42
CA ALA A 608 10.75 -6.51 -10.16
C ALA A 608 9.98 -6.68 -11.47
N PHE A 609 9.01 -7.59 -11.48
CA PHE A 609 8.14 -7.90 -12.63
C PHE A 609 8.84 -8.38 -13.90
N ASP A 610 10.15 -8.68 -13.84
CA ASP A 610 10.89 -9.20 -15.00
C ASP A 610 10.34 -10.56 -15.43
N VAL A 611 10.12 -10.72 -16.73
CA VAL A 611 9.87 -12.01 -17.39
C VAL A 611 11.08 -12.31 -18.27
N LYS A 612 11.60 -13.54 -18.16
CA LYS A 612 12.66 -14.01 -19.05
C LYS A 612 12.04 -14.83 -20.18
N PHE A 613 12.58 -14.64 -21.38
CA PHE A 613 12.17 -15.40 -22.56
C PHE A 613 13.32 -16.27 -22.99
N VAL A 614 13.12 -17.58 -23.01
CA VAL A 614 14.13 -18.58 -23.40
C VAL A 614 13.72 -19.18 -24.73
N LYS A 615 14.58 -19.08 -25.74
CA LYS A 615 14.33 -19.61 -27.07
C LYS A 615 14.95 -20.99 -27.24
N PHE A 616 14.20 -21.94 -27.81
CA PHE A 616 14.67 -23.27 -28.18
C PHE A 616 14.10 -23.70 -29.54
N THR A 617 14.67 -24.75 -30.13
CA THR A 617 14.24 -25.27 -31.43
C THR A 617 13.71 -26.68 -31.28
N VAL A 618 12.54 -26.93 -31.85
CA VAL A 618 12.06 -28.28 -32.14
C VAL A 618 12.42 -28.56 -33.58
N THR A 619 13.37 -29.44 -33.82
CA THR A 619 13.74 -29.87 -35.17
C THR A 619 12.64 -30.76 -35.72
N GLY A 620 12.38 -30.66 -37.02
CA GLY A 620 11.68 -31.75 -37.70
C GLY A 620 12.38 -33.04 -37.30
N GLY A 621 11.63 -33.98 -36.73
CA GLY A 621 12.12 -35.33 -36.73
C GLY A 621 12.57 -35.58 -38.17
N ALA A 622 13.76 -36.13 -38.36
CA ALA A 622 13.85 -37.01 -39.51
C ALA A 622 12.66 -37.93 -39.29
N THR A 623 11.59 -37.77 -40.08
CA THR A 623 10.63 -38.85 -40.29
C THR A 623 11.56 -40.00 -40.50
N ALA A 624 11.72 -40.87 -39.49
CA ALA A 624 12.64 -41.99 -39.54
C ALA A 624 12.21 -42.63 -40.83
N GLY A 625 13.05 -42.48 -41.87
CA GLY A 625 12.55 -42.56 -43.22
C GLY A 625 11.82 -43.88 -43.25
N CYS A 626 10.52 -43.85 -43.48
CA CYS A 626 9.90 -44.96 -44.13
C CYS A 626 10.55 -44.93 -45.53
N ASN A 627 11.85 -45.29 -45.62
CA ASN A 627 12.24 -46.20 -46.65
C ASN A 627 11.22 -47.30 -46.47
N PRO A 628 10.32 -47.51 -47.44
CA PRO A 628 9.57 -48.75 -47.47
C PRO A 628 10.61 -49.83 -47.14
N ALA A 629 10.36 -50.64 -46.11
CA ALA A 629 11.05 -51.92 -46.11
C ALA A 629 10.73 -52.48 -47.49
N ASP A 630 11.74 -52.60 -48.34
CA ASP A 630 11.57 -53.19 -49.65
C ASP A 630 11.21 -54.65 -49.40
N ILE A 631 9.91 -54.91 -49.24
CA ILE A 631 9.35 -56.25 -49.08
C ILE A 631 9.67 -57.09 -50.33
N ALA A 632 10.10 -56.48 -51.44
CA ALA A 632 10.35 -57.16 -52.70
C ALA A 632 11.81 -57.63 -52.92
N CYS A 633 12.73 -57.53 -51.93
CA CYS A 633 14.07 -58.13 -52.04
C CYS A 633 14.39 -59.09 -50.87
N ASP A 634 14.65 -60.34 -51.26
CA ASP A 634 14.52 -61.62 -50.56
C ASP A 634 15.56 -61.99 -49.48
N ASN A 635 16.13 -61.03 -48.74
CA ASN A 635 17.07 -61.36 -47.64
C ASN A 635 17.34 -60.26 -46.60
N GLY A 636 16.69 -59.10 -46.66
CA GLY A 636 16.78 -58.10 -45.60
C GLY A 636 18.09 -57.31 -45.53
N ASP A 637 18.89 -57.27 -46.60
CA ASP A 637 20.07 -56.38 -46.69
C ASP A 637 19.71 -55.01 -47.30
N PRO A 638 20.21 -53.87 -46.77
CA PRO A 638 19.99 -52.55 -47.37
C PRO A 638 20.70 -52.45 -48.73
N LEU A 639 20.01 -51.89 -49.73
CA LEU A 639 20.47 -51.73 -51.12
C LEU A 639 21.89 -51.14 -51.23
N ALA A 640 22.88 -52.02 -51.37
CA ALA A 640 24.18 -51.70 -51.94
C ALA A 640 24.39 -52.54 -53.20
N SER A 641 24.15 -51.91 -54.36
CA SER A 641 24.63 -52.28 -55.69
C SER A 641 24.86 -53.78 -55.99
N ASN A 642 23.85 -54.64 -55.79
CA ASN A 642 23.91 -56.02 -56.26
C ASN A 642 23.37 -56.11 -57.71
N PRO A 643 24.18 -56.45 -58.73
CA PRO A 643 23.76 -56.47 -60.14
C PRO A 643 22.82 -57.62 -60.52
N GLY A 644 22.33 -58.40 -59.55
CA GLY A 644 21.52 -59.61 -59.78
C GLY A 644 20.00 -59.42 -59.72
N CYS A 645 19.49 -58.28 -59.26
CA CYS A 645 18.04 -58.06 -59.17
C CYS A 645 17.50 -57.59 -60.53
N THR A 646 17.18 -58.54 -61.41
CA THR A 646 16.51 -58.23 -62.67
C THR A 646 15.03 -57.94 -62.41
N ASN A 647 14.58 -56.77 -62.88
CA ASN A 647 13.23 -56.19 -62.76
C ASN A 647 12.07 -57.14 -63.12
N SER A 648 11.70 -58.03 -62.20
CA SER A 648 10.41 -58.71 -62.22
C SER A 648 9.42 -57.84 -61.46
N THR A 649 8.55 -57.15 -62.19
CA THR A 649 7.48 -56.28 -61.68
C THR A 649 6.33 -57.03 -61.00
N THR A 650 6.61 -58.14 -60.32
CA THR A 650 5.64 -58.77 -59.43
C THR A 650 5.78 -58.06 -58.09
N GLY A 651 4.79 -57.23 -57.75
CA GLY A 651 4.71 -56.62 -56.42
C GLY A 651 4.79 -57.67 -55.31
N PRO A 652 4.86 -57.21 -54.04
CA PRO A 652 4.96 -58.11 -52.90
C PRO A 652 3.87 -59.19 -52.98
N ASN A 653 4.28 -60.45 -53.00
CA ASN A 653 3.40 -61.60 -53.10
C ASN A 653 3.13 -62.19 -51.72
N GLU A 654 2.19 -63.13 -51.64
CA GLU A 654 1.78 -63.78 -50.39
C GLU A 654 2.96 -64.39 -49.59
N GLY A 655 4.02 -64.83 -50.28
CA GLY A 655 5.24 -65.34 -49.65
C GLY A 655 6.02 -64.25 -48.90
N ASP A 656 6.08 -63.03 -49.43
CA ASP A 656 6.83 -61.92 -48.85
C ASP A 656 6.14 -61.42 -47.57
N PHE A 657 4.81 -61.34 -47.59
CA PHE A 657 4.01 -61.01 -46.41
C PHE A 657 4.12 -62.10 -45.33
N ASN A 658 4.01 -63.38 -45.70
CA ASN A 658 4.15 -64.48 -44.76
C ASN A 658 5.54 -64.51 -44.09
N ALA A 659 6.61 -64.19 -44.84
CA ALA A 659 7.96 -64.07 -44.29
C ALA A 659 8.10 -62.89 -43.32
N PHE A 660 7.54 -61.72 -43.65
CA PHE A 660 7.53 -60.53 -42.79
C PHE A 660 6.84 -60.80 -41.45
N PHE A 661 5.67 -61.45 -41.47
CA PHE A 661 4.91 -61.77 -40.26
C PHE A 661 5.53 -62.92 -39.45
N ALA A 662 6.22 -63.87 -40.10
CA ALA A 662 6.92 -64.96 -39.42
C ALA A 662 8.24 -64.51 -38.75
N ALA A 663 9.00 -63.61 -39.39
CA ALA A 663 10.29 -63.15 -38.88
C ALA A 663 10.17 -62.25 -37.62
N ASN A 664 9.06 -61.51 -37.50
CA ASN A 664 8.84 -60.58 -36.38
C ASN A 664 7.93 -61.12 -35.27
N GLY A 665 7.52 -62.40 -35.34
CA GLY A 665 6.71 -63.04 -34.30
C GLY A 665 5.32 -62.40 -34.11
N PHE A 666 4.81 -61.71 -35.12
CA PHE A 666 3.68 -60.80 -34.98
C PHE A 666 2.33 -61.51 -34.85
N PHE A 667 2.23 -62.79 -35.25
CA PHE A 667 0.96 -63.53 -35.15
C PHE A 667 1.00 -64.89 -34.44
N PHE A 668 2.04 -65.72 -34.50
CA PHE A 668 2.04 -66.95 -33.70
C PHE A 668 3.47 -67.42 -33.38
N GLN A 669 3.82 -67.50 -32.08
CA GLN A 669 4.81 -68.48 -31.65
C GLN A 669 4.10 -69.84 -31.55
N SER A 670 4.48 -70.78 -32.39
CA SER A 670 4.08 -72.18 -32.22
C SER A 670 4.71 -72.72 -30.93
N GLY A 671 3.89 -72.91 -29.88
CA GLY A 671 4.31 -73.61 -28.66
C GLY A 671 3.80 -73.07 -27.32
N GLN A 672 3.11 -71.92 -27.27
CA GLN A 672 2.56 -71.40 -26.01
C GLN A 672 1.08 -71.81 -25.88
N GLY A 673 0.79 -72.59 -24.84
CA GLY A 673 -0.51 -73.20 -24.57
C GLY A 673 -1.63 -72.18 -24.38
N THR A 674 -2.83 -72.65 -24.68
CA THR A 674 -4.13 -71.97 -24.56
C THR A 674 -4.29 -71.26 -23.21
N GLY A 675 -4.13 -69.93 -23.19
CA GLY A 675 -4.36 -69.13 -21.99
C GLY A 675 -4.10 -67.64 -22.19
N ALA A 676 -5.11 -66.94 -22.72
CA ALA A 676 -5.32 -65.50 -22.60
C ALA A 676 -4.30 -64.55 -23.27
N ILE A 677 -4.60 -64.14 -24.52
CA ILE A 677 -5.05 -62.76 -24.82
C ILE A 677 -6.16 -62.88 -25.88
N GLY A 678 -7.31 -62.27 -25.59
CA GLY A 678 -8.51 -62.32 -26.43
C GLY A 678 -8.33 -61.57 -27.75
N GLY A 679 -9.01 -62.09 -28.78
CA GLY A 679 -8.93 -61.60 -30.14
C GLY A 679 -9.31 -60.13 -30.28
N THR A 680 -8.45 -59.40 -30.96
CA THR A 680 -8.86 -58.22 -31.73
C THR A 680 -8.09 -58.31 -33.05
N CYS A 681 -8.86 -58.41 -34.15
CA CYS A 681 -8.40 -58.51 -35.53
C CYS A 681 -7.96 -59.92 -36.00
N ASP A 682 -8.95 -60.76 -36.31
CA ASP A 682 -8.80 -61.78 -37.34
C ASP A 682 -8.86 -61.07 -38.70
N ILE A 683 -7.75 -61.04 -39.43
CA ILE A 683 -7.66 -60.42 -40.76
C ILE A 683 -8.45 -61.24 -41.80
N ALA A 684 -8.86 -62.48 -41.50
CA ALA A 684 -9.53 -63.37 -42.46
C ALA A 684 -11.07 -63.22 -42.55
N CYS A 685 -11.64 -62.08 -42.11
CA CYS A 685 -13.06 -61.75 -42.34
C CYS A 685 -13.18 -60.44 -43.13
N ASP A 686 -13.49 -60.58 -44.41
CA ASP A 686 -13.69 -59.57 -45.46
C ASP A 686 -14.73 -58.46 -45.19
N SER A 687 -15.35 -58.44 -44.01
CA SER A 687 -16.39 -57.47 -43.63
C SER A 687 -16.02 -56.53 -42.48
N GLY A 688 -14.85 -56.69 -41.85
CA GLY A 688 -14.32 -55.74 -40.88
C GLY A 688 -15.07 -55.62 -39.53
N ASP A 689 -15.93 -56.58 -39.20
CA ASP A 689 -16.69 -56.59 -37.93
C ASP A 689 -16.00 -57.49 -36.87
N PRO A 690 -15.82 -57.06 -35.61
CA PRO A 690 -15.26 -57.91 -34.56
C PRO A 690 -16.19 -59.11 -34.29
N LEU A 691 -15.63 -60.31 -34.36
CA LEU A 691 -16.32 -61.60 -34.23
C LEU A 691 -17.25 -61.67 -33.01
N ALA A 692 -18.53 -61.40 -33.25
CA ALA A 692 -19.62 -61.88 -32.41
C ALA A 692 -20.80 -62.35 -33.28
N THR A 693 -20.87 -63.68 -33.44
CA THR A 693 -22.09 -64.49 -33.68
C THR A 693 -22.66 -64.69 -35.09
N ASN A 694 -21.97 -64.36 -36.19
CA ASN A 694 -22.51 -64.71 -37.52
C ASN A 694 -22.12 -66.15 -37.96
N PRO A 695 -23.04 -67.13 -38.07
CA PRO A 695 -22.72 -68.54 -38.31
C PRO A 695 -22.32 -68.88 -39.77
N GLY A 696 -22.05 -67.86 -40.60
CA GLY A 696 -21.82 -68.01 -42.04
C GLY A 696 -20.37 -67.81 -42.51
N CYS A 697 -19.45 -67.34 -41.66
CA CYS A 697 -18.09 -67.02 -42.09
C CYS A 697 -17.19 -68.27 -42.01
N THR A 698 -16.96 -68.92 -43.15
CA THR A 698 -15.87 -69.90 -43.27
C THR A 698 -14.59 -69.17 -43.61
N ASN A 699 -13.56 -69.30 -42.76
CA ASN A 699 -12.20 -68.81 -42.99
C ASN A 699 -11.71 -69.25 -44.39
N ASN A 700 -11.61 -68.30 -45.31
CA ASN A 700 -11.17 -68.50 -46.69
C ASN A 700 -9.69 -68.16 -46.90
N GLY A 701 -8.94 -67.92 -45.82
CA GLY A 701 -7.56 -67.45 -45.87
C GLY A 701 -7.48 -65.93 -46.02
N VAL A 702 -6.36 -65.36 -45.60
CA VAL A 702 -6.07 -63.93 -45.75
C VAL A 702 -5.81 -63.63 -47.22
N ASN A 703 -6.58 -62.73 -47.83
CA ASN A 703 -6.39 -62.35 -49.23
C ASN A 703 -5.80 -60.93 -49.34
N GLU A 704 -5.44 -60.54 -50.57
CA GLU A 704 -4.81 -59.25 -50.88
C GLU A 704 -5.65 -58.03 -50.43
N GLY A 705 -6.99 -58.16 -50.40
CA GLY A 705 -7.89 -57.13 -49.89
C GLY A 705 -7.75 -56.86 -48.39
N ASP A 706 -7.53 -57.92 -47.61
CA ASP A 706 -7.39 -57.82 -46.16
C ASP A 706 -6.05 -57.16 -45.77
N TYR A 707 -4.98 -57.48 -46.50
CA TYR A 707 -3.68 -56.82 -46.35
C TYR A 707 -3.76 -55.34 -46.73
N ASN A 708 -4.44 -55.00 -47.83
CA ASN A 708 -4.62 -53.61 -48.24
C ASN A 708 -5.41 -52.79 -47.19
N CYS A 709 -6.41 -53.39 -46.53
CA CYS A 709 -7.14 -52.76 -45.45
C CYS A 709 -6.27 -52.57 -44.19
N PHE A 710 -5.48 -53.60 -43.82
CA PHE A 710 -4.54 -53.53 -42.71
C PHE A 710 -3.47 -52.44 -42.93
N PHE A 711 -2.83 -52.41 -44.10
CA PHE A 711 -1.78 -51.46 -44.40
C PHE A 711 -2.30 -50.03 -44.62
N ASN A 712 -3.48 -49.84 -45.20
CA ASN A 712 -4.10 -48.51 -45.25
C ASN A 712 -4.31 -47.95 -43.85
N ASN A 713 -4.77 -48.76 -42.89
CA ASN A 713 -4.98 -48.31 -41.52
C ASN A 713 -3.67 -48.17 -40.72
N LEU A 714 -2.69 -49.03 -40.95
CA LEU A 714 -1.39 -49.00 -40.26
C LEU A 714 -0.53 -47.80 -40.71
N PHE A 715 -0.61 -47.42 -41.99
CA PHE A 715 0.18 -46.31 -42.57
C PHE A 715 -0.63 -45.03 -42.80
N LEU A 716 -1.90 -44.98 -42.41
CA LEU A 716 -2.73 -43.76 -42.44
C LEU A 716 -2.11 -42.55 -41.69
N PRO A 717 -1.30 -42.73 -40.62
CA PRO A 717 -0.57 -41.61 -40.00
C PRO A 717 0.65 -41.11 -40.80
N CYS A 718 1.01 -41.75 -41.92
CA CYS A 718 2.22 -41.48 -42.70
C CYS A 718 1.95 -40.77 -44.04
N ILE A 719 0.75 -40.22 -44.26
CA ILE A 719 0.39 -39.42 -45.45
C ILE A 719 0.30 -37.94 -45.10
#